data_AF-A0A831Y583-F1
#
_entry.id   AF-A0A831Y583-F1
#
_cell.length_a   1.000
_cell.length_b   1.000
_cell.length_c   1.000
_cell.angle_alpha   90.00
_cell.angle_beta   90.00
_cell.angle_gamma   90.00
#
_symmetry.space_group_name_H-M   'P 1'
#
loop_
_entity.id
_entity.type
_entity.pdbx_description
1 polymer ?
#
loop_
_entity_poly.entity_id
_entity_poly.type
_entity_poly.pdbx_seq_one_letter_code
_entity_poly.pdbx_strand_id
1 'polypeptide(L)'
;MPVAGALGPRLGTVAGGVLIPAGGVVAPRLGTVAGGGGNVNTAGGAVCGSRWIERSPERMSLGGTRNASSRVFGTRKRSSDSGRPRGSSTGGGGGVAADGGGAPMLAAGGAGTGVATGAWACASPASARLSTPPSDTRVKNVVITFLPGQTFPRSPREQRRCHHDRGNTAAAGTSCDSVGNETHMLVHVLAVDYDGTIAERGRVAPATAAALARVRASGRKCVLVTGRVLPDLRTVCPEVDGMFDAVVAENGALLYLPERREVRALGDAPEPSLVEALRRRGVRHDLGTSIIASDEQYAEPALGAIREAGVERSLVFNKGSLMLLPGGVTKGTGLTAALDVLELSPHNLIGVGDAENDHAFLALCECAVAVADAIAALRDRADYVTRGGAGAGVVELVEEHVLRDGVDLVPRLARHRIALGRTADGQPASIRAHASGVLIVGPSATGKSTLTGVLVERLVESGRSFCLLDPEGDHETLSDLTGVVVLGGNARQTLPAADELRQLLRAPAGRLVLNLSGLSMAEKVAYATHALGAVAAVRTASGVPHWLIVDEAHHIAPAEGSSAVELLPSSGESVALITLAADQLAAGARRVIDAVASTDVEAFRHALATLRGDRLTGRRLPDVPGGALERGEAVLAALSGGAARVTRFEVTRRQMEHRRHVRKYAEGELPADRSFYFRGPRGALNLRAANLRRFCELAEGVDEATWEHHLRQGDYSSWIRRAIKDDELADEIAALEGRADGPASRPEVLERIRRRYSV
;
A
#
# COMPACT_ATOMS: atom_id res chain seq x y z
N MET A 1 50.18 -16.52 47.46
CA MET A 1 51.26 -15.57 47.82
C MET A 1 52.20 -15.41 46.64
N PRO A 2 52.91 -14.29 46.46
CA PRO A 2 52.72 -12.91 46.96
C PRO A 2 51.90 -12.05 45.93
N VAL A 3 51.34 -10.85 46.14
CA VAL A 3 51.67 -9.58 46.86
C VAL A 3 52.35 -8.50 45.98
N ALA A 4 51.52 -7.53 45.56
CA ALA A 4 51.68 -6.06 45.49
C ALA A 4 52.81 -5.33 44.68
N GLY A 5 52.46 -4.11 44.21
CA GLY A 5 53.35 -3.09 43.61
C GLY A 5 52.82 -2.53 42.28
N ALA A 6 51.78 -1.67 42.21
CA ALA A 6 51.67 -0.27 42.64
C ALA A 6 52.42 0.75 41.74
N LEU A 7 51.65 1.57 40.99
CA LEU A 7 51.82 3.01 40.62
C LEU A 7 51.13 3.32 39.26
N GLY A 8 50.39 4.44 39.18
CA GLY A 8 49.70 4.91 37.95
C GLY A 8 50.47 6.02 37.20
N PRO A 9 49.82 6.95 36.44
CA PRO A 9 48.37 7.10 36.20
C PRO A 9 47.94 7.53 34.76
N ARG A 10 46.61 7.69 34.58
CA ARG A 10 45.88 8.56 33.59
C ARG A 10 45.78 8.18 32.09
N LEU A 11 44.50 8.21 31.66
CA LEU A 11 43.96 8.66 30.36
C LEU A 11 44.30 7.88 29.08
N GLY A 12 43.30 7.18 28.54
CA GLY A 12 43.28 6.62 27.18
C GLY A 12 41.84 6.40 26.70
N THR A 13 41.44 7.16 25.69
CA THR A 13 40.10 7.13 25.08
C THR A 13 39.86 5.81 24.33
N VAL A 14 38.68 5.19 24.47
CA VAL A 14 38.29 4.02 23.68
C VAL A 14 36.98 4.29 22.95
N ALA A 15 36.98 4.13 21.63
CA ALA A 15 35.79 4.17 20.80
C ALA A 15 35.01 2.87 20.92
N GLY A 16 33.73 2.96 21.29
CA GLY A 16 32.79 1.82 21.29
C GLY A 16 31.82 1.94 20.13
N GLY A 17 31.88 1.00 19.18
CA GLY A 17 30.86 0.87 18.14
C GLY A 17 29.54 0.35 18.72
N VAL A 18 28.42 0.95 18.33
CA VAL A 18 27.08 0.55 18.81
C VAL A 18 26.53 -0.53 17.90
N LEU A 19 26.27 -1.71 18.48
CA LEU A 19 25.47 -2.78 17.89
C LEU A 19 23.99 -2.39 17.90
N ILE A 20 23.31 -2.57 16.77
CA ILE A 20 21.85 -2.42 16.65
C ILE A 20 21.20 -3.75 17.07
N PRO A 21 20.37 -3.79 18.13
CA PRO A 21 19.69 -5.01 18.54
C PRO A 21 18.41 -5.25 17.70
N ALA A 22 18.23 -6.48 17.23
CA ALA A 22 16.98 -6.93 16.62
C ALA A 22 15.87 -7.04 17.68
N GLY A 23 14.66 -6.58 17.35
CA GLY A 23 13.51 -6.57 18.26
C GLY A 23 12.93 -7.97 18.50
N GLY A 24 13.18 -8.54 19.68
CA GLY A 24 12.49 -9.74 20.16
C GLY A 24 11.17 -9.38 20.84
N VAL A 25 10.10 -10.09 20.48
CA VAL A 25 8.77 -9.96 21.12
C VAL A 25 8.83 -10.57 22.53
N VAL A 26 8.51 -9.78 23.56
CA VAL A 26 8.44 -10.26 24.95
C VAL A 26 6.97 -10.33 25.40
N ALA A 27 6.47 -11.55 25.58
CA ALA A 27 5.21 -11.80 26.26
C ALA A 27 5.38 -11.73 27.79
N PRO A 28 4.41 -11.19 28.55
CA PRO A 28 4.52 -11.06 30.00
C PRO A 28 4.37 -12.41 30.70
N ARG A 29 5.37 -12.82 31.48
CA ARG A 29 5.27 -13.96 32.40
C ARG A 29 4.55 -13.56 33.68
N LEU A 30 3.49 -14.28 34.02
CA LEU A 30 2.85 -14.23 35.34
C LEU A 30 3.83 -14.74 36.41
N GLY A 31 4.06 -13.92 37.45
CA GLY A 31 4.83 -14.29 38.63
C GLY A 31 3.93 -14.44 39.86
N THR A 32 3.70 -15.68 40.29
CA THR A 32 3.17 -16.00 41.63
C THR A 32 4.32 -16.18 42.61
N VAL A 33 4.19 -15.67 43.84
CA VAL A 33 4.26 -16.45 45.12
C VAL A 33 4.24 -15.51 46.34
N ALA A 34 3.35 -15.84 47.30
CA ALA A 34 3.30 -15.53 48.74
C ALA A 34 3.53 -14.09 49.27
N GLY A 35 2.80 -13.63 50.29
CA GLY A 35 1.69 -14.25 51.03
C GLY A 35 1.42 -13.52 52.36
N GLY A 36 0.26 -13.74 53.00
CA GLY A 36 0.01 -13.16 54.33
C GLY A 36 -1.45 -13.10 54.83
N GLY A 37 -2.00 -14.24 55.27
CA GLY A 37 -2.95 -14.32 56.40
C GLY A 37 -4.42 -13.88 56.23
N GLY A 38 -5.35 -14.72 56.71
CA GLY A 38 -6.75 -14.34 56.95
C GLY A 38 -7.78 -15.45 56.73
N ASN A 39 -8.07 -16.24 57.76
CA ASN A 39 -9.14 -17.25 57.73
C ASN A 39 -10.54 -16.61 57.64
N VAL A 40 -11.52 -17.33 57.06
CA VAL A 40 -12.63 -18.03 57.76
C VAL A 40 -13.73 -18.45 56.75
N ASN A 41 -14.05 -19.76 56.70
CA ASN A 41 -15.34 -20.45 56.43
C ASN A 41 -16.50 -19.69 55.71
N THR A 42 -17.29 -20.23 54.78
CA THR A 42 -17.79 -21.62 54.62
C THR A 42 -18.69 -21.78 53.37
N ALA A 43 -18.79 -23.02 52.88
CA ALA A 43 -19.99 -23.66 52.29
C ALA A 43 -20.63 -23.15 50.98
N GLY A 44 -20.48 -23.95 49.91
CA GLY A 44 -21.62 -24.68 49.35
C GLY A 44 -22.16 -24.28 47.97
N GLY A 45 -22.59 -25.29 47.18
CA GLY A 45 -23.58 -25.14 46.11
C GLY A 45 -23.05 -25.13 44.68
N ALA A 46 -23.18 -26.27 43.98
CA ALA A 46 -22.78 -26.44 42.58
C ALA A 46 -23.90 -26.07 41.57
N VAL A 47 -23.55 -26.17 40.28
CA VAL A 47 -24.39 -26.47 39.08
C VAL A 47 -24.75 -25.30 38.12
N CYS A 48 -24.35 -25.53 36.85
CA CYS A 48 -24.81 -24.99 35.55
C CYS A 48 -25.39 -23.57 35.38
N GLY A 49 -24.68 -22.77 34.56
CA GLY A 49 -25.04 -22.68 33.13
C GLY A 49 -25.75 -21.42 32.59
N SER A 50 -25.36 -21.06 31.35
CA SER A 50 -26.10 -20.25 30.35
C SER A 50 -25.89 -18.72 30.30
N ARG A 51 -25.36 -18.29 29.14
CA ARG A 51 -25.78 -17.15 28.29
C ARG A 51 -26.03 -15.76 28.91
N TRP A 52 -25.07 -14.87 28.64
CA TRP A 52 -25.24 -13.53 28.04
C TRP A 52 -26.66 -13.13 27.61
N ILE A 53 -27.19 -12.04 28.20
CA ILE A 53 -28.07 -11.04 27.55
C ILE A 53 -27.70 -9.64 28.10
N GLU A 54 -27.86 -8.63 27.24
CA GLU A 54 -27.67 -7.19 27.45
C GLU A 54 -28.48 -6.58 28.62
N ARG A 55 -28.08 -5.39 29.09
CA ARG A 55 -29.02 -4.29 29.36
C ARG A 55 -28.36 -2.91 29.48
N SER A 56 -29.04 -1.92 28.89
CA SER A 56 -28.78 -0.48 28.98
C SER A 56 -29.23 0.11 30.34
N PRO A 57 -28.89 1.38 30.65
CA PRO A 57 -29.65 2.21 31.58
C PRO A 57 -30.73 3.06 30.88
N GLU A 58 -31.82 3.25 31.62
CA GLU A 58 -33.02 4.08 31.39
C GLU A 58 -32.79 5.55 31.86
N ARG A 59 -33.68 6.57 31.83
CA ARG A 59 -34.94 6.99 31.14
C ARG A 59 -35.24 8.45 31.59
N MET A 60 -36.30 9.04 31.00
CA MET A 60 -37.21 10.11 31.51
C MET A 60 -37.21 11.38 30.61
N SER A 61 -38.34 12.06 30.38
CA SER A 61 -39.67 12.00 31.02
C SER A 61 -40.85 12.09 30.02
N LEU A 62 -42.08 11.99 30.53
CA LEU A 62 -43.35 11.92 29.80
C LEU A 62 -44.01 13.29 29.59
N GLY A 63 -44.83 13.41 28.54
CA GLY A 63 -45.83 14.47 28.38
C GLY A 63 -46.61 14.29 27.07
N GLY A 64 -47.92 14.05 27.12
CA GLY A 64 -48.71 13.74 25.93
C GLY A 64 -50.04 14.48 25.87
N THR A 65 -50.64 14.54 24.68
CA THR A 65 -52.07 14.87 24.49
C THR A 65 -52.60 14.32 23.16
N ARG A 66 -53.93 14.21 23.07
CA ARG A 66 -54.71 13.61 21.97
C ARG A 66 -54.89 14.60 20.80
N ASN A 67 -54.97 14.13 19.56
CA ASN A 67 -56.24 14.15 18.80
C ASN A 67 -56.19 13.40 17.45
N ALA A 68 -57.36 13.22 16.84
CA ALA A 68 -57.63 12.24 15.79
C ALA A 68 -57.89 12.82 14.40
N SER A 69 -57.58 12.04 13.36
CA SER A 69 -58.35 11.87 12.11
C SER A 69 -57.60 10.89 11.19
N SER A 70 -58.02 9.64 10.94
CA SER A 70 -59.24 9.14 10.28
C SER A 70 -59.33 9.41 8.76
N ARG A 71 -58.81 8.46 7.96
CA ARG A 71 -59.46 7.82 6.77
C ARG A 71 -58.42 6.93 6.06
N VAL A 72 -58.69 5.77 5.45
CA VAL A 72 -59.70 4.68 5.48
C VAL A 72 -59.61 4.00 4.11
N PHE A 73 -59.19 2.72 4.09
CA PHE A 73 -59.40 1.69 3.05
C PHE A 73 -58.84 1.94 1.60
N GLY A 74 -58.49 0.90 0.82
CA GLY A 74 -58.33 -0.51 1.19
C GLY A 74 -58.49 -1.53 0.04
N THR A 75 -57.39 -2.19 -0.34
CA THR A 75 -57.26 -3.65 -0.66
C THR A 75 -58.05 -4.33 -1.82
N ARG A 76 -57.41 -5.41 -2.37
CA ARG A 76 -57.99 -6.62 -3.04
C ARG A 76 -58.55 -6.44 -4.48
N LYS A 77 -58.61 -7.47 -5.37
CA LYS A 77 -57.99 -8.82 -5.54
C LYS A 77 -58.39 -9.38 -6.93
N ARG A 78 -57.52 -10.12 -7.64
CA ARG A 78 -57.85 -11.22 -8.62
C ARG A 78 -58.71 -10.81 -9.87
N SER A 79 -58.85 -11.56 -10.98
CA SER A 79 -58.33 -12.85 -11.50
C SER A 79 -58.50 -12.98 -13.03
N SER A 80 -57.84 -13.98 -13.63
CA SER A 80 -58.32 -14.92 -14.70
C SER A 80 -58.66 -14.48 -16.15
N ASP A 81 -57.90 -15.10 -17.08
CA ASP A 81 -58.33 -15.90 -18.26
C ASP A 81 -58.52 -15.36 -19.69
N SER A 82 -58.36 -16.31 -20.64
CA SER A 82 -58.52 -16.25 -22.13
C SER A 82 -57.45 -15.44 -22.92
N GLY A 83 -57.15 -15.69 -24.22
CA GLY A 83 -57.58 -16.71 -25.17
C GLY A 83 -56.91 -16.50 -26.57
N ARG A 84 -56.54 -17.59 -27.27
CA ARG A 84 -55.86 -17.69 -28.61
C ARG A 84 -56.78 -17.31 -29.82
N PRO A 85 -56.40 -17.44 -31.14
CA PRO A 85 -55.17 -17.08 -31.90
C PRO A 85 -55.47 -16.55 -33.36
N ARG A 86 -54.43 -16.34 -34.19
CA ARG A 86 -54.31 -16.54 -35.69
C ARG A 86 -52.80 -16.37 -36.03
N GLY A 87 -52.08 -17.27 -36.72
CA GLY A 87 -52.15 -17.64 -38.15
C GLY A 87 -51.10 -16.83 -38.94
N SER A 88 -50.17 -17.35 -39.76
CA SER A 88 -50.13 -18.65 -40.49
C SER A 88 -48.72 -19.04 -41.03
N SER A 89 -48.50 -20.35 -41.30
CA SER A 89 -47.76 -20.98 -42.45
C SER A 89 -46.30 -20.58 -42.78
N THR A 90 -45.37 -21.45 -43.24
CA THR A 90 -45.25 -22.90 -43.60
C THR A 90 -43.76 -23.13 -43.96
N GLY A 91 -43.12 -24.30 -43.96
CA GLY A 91 -43.39 -25.72 -43.63
C GLY A 91 -42.03 -26.47 -43.70
N GLY A 92 -41.71 -27.49 -42.90
CA GLY A 92 -42.03 -28.92 -43.13
C GLY A 92 -40.95 -29.59 -44.02
N GLY A 93 -40.38 -30.78 -43.76
CA GLY A 93 -40.43 -31.78 -42.66
C GLY A 93 -39.19 -32.71 -42.81
N GLY A 94 -38.67 -33.38 -41.77
CA GLY A 94 -38.95 -34.79 -41.45
C GLY A 94 -38.44 -35.81 -42.49
N GLY A 95 -37.61 -36.82 -42.22
CA GLY A 95 -36.89 -37.22 -40.98
C GLY A 95 -36.39 -38.69 -41.02
N VAL A 96 -35.65 -39.10 -39.97
CA VAL A 96 -35.49 -40.50 -39.44
C VAL A 96 -34.60 -41.54 -40.18
N ALA A 97 -33.68 -42.15 -39.38
CA ALA A 97 -33.01 -43.47 -39.53
C ALA A 97 -32.00 -43.71 -40.69
N ALA A 98 -31.04 -44.65 -40.62
CA ALA A 98 -30.31 -45.31 -39.51
C ALA A 98 -29.13 -46.16 -40.09
N ASP A 99 -28.22 -46.61 -39.21
CA ASP A 99 -27.28 -47.75 -39.35
C ASP A 99 -26.11 -47.78 -40.36
N GLY A 100 -25.01 -48.41 -39.91
CA GLY A 100 -23.91 -48.97 -40.70
C GLY A 100 -22.87 -47.96 -41.24
N GLY A 101 -21.55 -48.14 -41.11
CA GLY A 101 -20.75 -49.28 -40.63
C GLY A 101 -19.62 -49.58 -41.63
N GLY A 102 -18.37 -49.67 -41.16
CA GLY A 102 -17.24 -50.17 -41.97
C GLY A 102 -16.08 -49.19 -42.20
N ALA A 103 -14.92 -49.53 -41.60
CA ALA A 103 -13.60 -49.33 -42.21
C ALA A 103 -13.30 -50.55 -43.14
N PRO A 104 -12.14 -50.70 -43.85
CA PRO A 104 -10.89 -49.94 -43.74
C PRO A 104 -10.06 -49.72 -45.05
N MET A 105 -8.85 -49.18 -44.87
CA MET A 105 -7.56 -49.62 -45.48
C MET A 105 -6.98 -48.97 -46.77
N LEU A 106 -5.75 -48.44 -46.59
CA LEU A 106 -4.55 -48.39 -47.46
C LEU A 106 -4.68 -48.36 -49.01
N ALA A 107 -4.00 -47.41 -49.69
CA ALA A 107 -2.60 -47.59 -50.15
C ALA A 107 -2.04 -46.50 -51.10
N ALA A 108 -0.80 -46.04 -50.80
CA ALA A 108 0.36 -45.77 -51.67
C ALA A 108 0.31 -44.99 -53.02
N GLY A 109 1.33 -44.12 -53.20
CA GLY A 109 1.94 -43.72 -54.49
C GLY A 109 1.65 -42.27 -54.94
N GLY A 110 2.62 -41.45 -55.37
CA GLY A 110 4.08 -41.61 -55.42
C GLY A 110 4.77 -40.59 -56.36
N ALA A 111 6.04 -40.28 -56.09
CA ALA A 111 6.99 -39.45 -56.88
C ALA A 111 6.68 -37.92 -57.05
N GLY A 112 7.68 -37.03 -57.07
CA GLY A 112 9.11 -37.26 -56.80
C GLY A 112 10.02 -36.04 -57.01
N THR A 113 11.32 -36.26 -56.74
CA THR A 113 12.53 -35.54 -57.23
C THR A 113 12.69 -34.02 -56.96
N GLY A 114 13.79 -33.53 -56.37
CA GLY A 114 14.96 -34.18 -55.74
C GLY A 114 16.22 -33.32 -55.70
N VAL A 115 17.31 -33.86 -55.08
CA VAL A 115 18.75 -33.45 -55.22
C VAL A 115 19.10 -32.07 -54.57
N ALA A 116 20.19 -31.79 -53.84
CA ALA A 116 21.50 -32.42 -53.53
C ALA A 116 22.06 -31.85 -52.17
N THR A 117 23.22 -32.16 -51.57
CA THR A 117 24.09 -33.37 -51.37
C THR A 117 25.22 -33.00 -50.37
N GLY A 118 25.67 -33.94 -49.52
CA GLY A 118 26.91 -33.85 -48.71
C GLY A 118 26.66 -33.84 -47.18
N ALA A 119 27.01 -34.84 -46.35
CA ALA A 119 28.23 -35.65 -46.15
C ALA A 119 29.33 -34.91 -45.33
N TRP A 120 30.00 -35.49 -44.30
CA TRP A 120 30.07 -36.88 -43.79
C TRP A 120 30.70 -36.96 -42.36
N ALA A 121 30.57 -38.13 -41.70
CA ALA A 121 31.42 -38.72 -40.62
C ALA A 121 31.70 -37.92 -39.30
N CYS A 122 31.34 -38.37 -38.09
CA CYS A 122 31.70 -39.59 -37.31
C CYS A 122 33.04 -39.54 -36.53
N ALA A 123 32.96 -39.46 -35.19
CA ALA A 123 33.99 -39.96 -34.26
C ALA A 123 33.43 -40.26 -32.84
N SER A 124 33.90 -41.35 -32.24
CA SER A 124 33.73 -41.84 -30.85
C SER A 124 34.70 -43.04 -30.69
N PRO A 125 34.96 -43.62 -29.51
CA PRO A 125 34.61 -43.27 -28.12
C PRO A 125 35.85 -43.22 -27.17
N ALA A 126 35.67 -42.99 -25.85
CA ALA A 126 36.36 -43.74 -24.77
C ALA A 126 35.96 -43.24 -23.35
N SER A 127 36.19 -44.08 -22.34
CA SER A 127 35.66 -43.99 -20.97
C SER A 127 36.68 -43.59 -19.89
N ALA A 128 36.21 -42.97 -18.80
CA ALA A 128 36.85 -43.03 -17.47
C ALA A 128 35.77 -43.08 -16.36
N ARG A 129 36.06 -43.76 -15.24
CA ARG A 129 35.18 -43.92 -14.06
C ARG A 129 35.83 -43.31 -12.80
N LEU A 130 35.03 -43.17 -11.73
CA LEU A 130 35.41 -42.88 -10.32
C LEU A 130 35.83 -41.40 -10.08
N SER A 131 35.57 -40.75 -8.93
CA SER A 131 35.07 -41.20 -7.62
C SER A 131 34.59 -40.01 -6.74
N THR A 132 33.66 -40.25 -5.79
CA THR A 132 33.48 -39.45 -4.55
C THR A 132 34.54 -39.86 -3.50
N PRO A 133 34.81 -39.18 -2.36
CA PRO A 133 34.08 -38.12 -1.61
C PRO A 133 35.06 -36.96 -1.19
N PRO A 134 35.00 -36.24 -0.02
CA PRO A 134 33.96 -36.04 1.01
C PRO A 134 33.67 -34.55 1.38
N SER A 135 32.89 -34.40 2.46
CA SER A 135 32.44 -33.16 3.13
C SER A 135 33.49 -32.40 3.95
N ASP A 136 33.08 -31.19 4.40
CA ASP A 136 33.65 -30.30 5.43
C ASP A 136 34.68 -29.24 4.99
N THR A 137 34.25 -27.97 4.89
CA THR A 137 35.04 -26.85 5.46
C THR A 137 34.23 -25.58 5.72
N ARG A 138 34.02 -25.31 7.01
CA ARG A 138 34.04 -24.01 7.72
C ARG A 138 33.99 -22.70 6.89
N VAL A 139 32.95 -21.91 7.17
CA VAL A 139 32.89 -20.47 6.87
C VAL A 139 34.10 -19.73 7.47
N LYS A 140 34.83 -18.96 6.64
CA LYS A 140 35.77 -17.93 7.10
C LYS A 140 35.21 -16.55 6.77
N ASN A 141 34.92 -15.76 7.80
CA ASN A 141 34.62 -14.35 7.65
C ASN A 141 35.87 -13.61 7.13
N VAL A 142 35.74 -12.92 6.00
CA VAL A 142 36.76 -11.98 5.52
C VAL A 142 36.24 -10.57 5.74
N VAL A 143 36.78 -9.91 6.77
CA VAL A 143 36.59 -8.48 7.00
C VAL A 143 37.59 -7.73 6.12
N ILE A 144 37.12 -6.89 5.20
CA ILE A 144 37.98 -6.01 4.39
C ILE A 144 37.90 -4.60 4.97
N THR A 145 38.94 -4.21 5.71
CA THR A 145 39.14 -2.84 6.19
C THR A 145 39.85 -2.03 5.11
N PHE A 146 39.22 -0.96 4.61
CA PHE A 146 39.88 -0.03 3.69
C PHE A 146 40.62 1.08 4.46
N LEU A 147 41.91 1.23 4.18
CA LEU A 147 42.70 2.42 4.55
C LEU A 147 42.74 3.40 3.37
N PRO A 148 42.71 4.72 3.62
CA PRO A 148 42.61 5.71 2.55
C PRO A 148 43.98 6.01 1.91
N GLY A 149 43.94 6.23 0.59
CA GLY A 149 44.98 6.98 -0.14
C GLY A 149 46.02 6.16 -0.90
N GLN A 150 45.65 5.67 -2.09
CA GLN A 150 46.56 5.64 -3.26
C GLN A 150 45.79 5.95 -4.56
N THR A 151 46.42 6.72 -5.44
CA THR A 151 45.90 7.13 -6.75
C THR A 151 46.49 6.27 -7.87
N PHE A 152 45.67 5.73 -8.77
CA PHE A 152 46.08 5.06 -10.01
C PHE A 152 45.05 5.32 -11.15
N PRO A 153 45.34 5.04 -12.44
CA PRO A 153 45.27 6.09 -13.45
C PRO A 153 44.09 5.99 -14.43
N ARG A 154 43.82 7.08 -15.15
CA ARG A 154 42.83 7.15 -16.23
C ARG A 154 43.33 6.49 -17.52
N SER A 155 42.44 5.80 -18.22
CA SER A 155 42.61 5.27 -19.58
C SER A 155 41.58 5.95 -20.53
N PRO A 156 41.68 5.84 -21.88
CA PRO A 156 41.58 7.04 -22.72
C PRO A 156 40.20 7.36 -23.31
N ARG A 157 39.99 8.64 -23.61
CA ARG A 157 38.89 9.15 -24.45
C ARG A 157 39.18 8.88 -25.93
N GLU A 158 38.24 8.28 -26.66
CA GLU A 158 38.25 8.36 -28.12
C GLU A 158 37.88 9.77 -28.60
N GLN A 159 38.73 10.33 -29.46
CA GLN A 159 38.45 11.54 -30.21
C GLN A 159 37.98 11.16 -31.61
N ARG A 160 36.84 11.70 -32.08
CA ARG A 160 36.56 11.79 -33.51
C ARG A 160 36.41 13.25 -33.91
N ARG A 161 37.10 13.62 -34.99
CA ARG A 161 37.33 15.01 -35.42
C ARG A 161 36.10 15.59 -36.09
N CYS A 162 35.84 16.87 -35.83
CA CYS A 162 35.04 17.69 -36.73
C CYS A 162 35.83 17.99 -38.02
N HIS A 163 35.17 17.88 -39.17
CA HIS A 163 35.59 18.57 -40.39
C HIS A 163 34.43 19.43 -40.90
N HIS A 164 34.75 20.68 -41.19
CA HIS A 164 33.90 21.56 -41.96
C HIS A 164 33.91 21.08 -43.42
N ASP A 165 32.74 21.05 -44.05
CA ASP A 165 32.63 21.43 -45.45
C ASP A 165 31.37 22.26 -45.68
N ARG A 166 31.39 23.14 -46.69
CA ARG A 166 30.31 24.10 -47.00
C ARG A 166 29.61 23.66 -48.29
N GLY A 167 28.30 23.39 -48.25
CA GLY A 167 27.54 23.02 -49.45
C GLY A 167 26.05 23.30 -49.33
N ASN A 168 25.58 24.33 -50.03
CA ASN A 168 24.18 24.78 -50.08
C ASN A 168 23.34 23.88 -51.02
N THR A 169 22.17 23.40 -50.59
CA THR A 169 20.90 23.39 -51.37
C THR A 169 19.72 22.85 -50.54
N ALA A 170 18.50 23.14 -50.98
CA ALA A 170 17.28 23.04 -50.15
C ALA A 170 16.40 21.80 -50.43
N ALA A 171 15.46 21.59 -49.50
CA ALA A 171 14.18 20.87 -49.64
C ALA A 171 14.18 19.33 -49.82
N ALA A 172 13.96 18.63 -48.70
CA ALA A 172 12.95 17.58 -48.57
C ALA A 172 12.68 17.34 -47.08
N GLY A 173 11.41 17.18 -46.68
CA GLY A 173 11.05 16.93 -45.28
C GLY A 173 10.99 15.44 -44.95
N THR A 174 11.55 15.07 -43.81
CA THR A 174 11.24 13.80 -43.12
C THR A 174 11.15 14.11 -41.63
N SER A 175 10.04 13.77 -40.97
CA SER A 175 9.93 13.90 -39.52
C SER A 175 10.88 12.92 -38.83
N CYS A 176 11.60 13.39 -37.81
CA CYS A 176 12.42 12.53 -36.97
C CYS A 176 11.56 11.90 -35.86
N ASP A 177 10.59 11.08 -36.26
CA ASP A 177 9.79 10.28 -35.33
C ASP A 177 10.58 9.03 -34.93
N SER A 178 11.43 9.12 -33.90
CA SER A 178 11.94 7.97 -33.12
C SER A 178 12.88 8.39 -31.96
N VAL A 179 12.37 9.18 -31.01
CA VAL A 179 12.77 8.96 -29.61
C VAL A 179 11.72 8.03 -29.02
N GLY A 180 12.14 6.85 -28.57
CA GLY A 180 11.22 5.82 -28.09
C GLY A 180 10.41 6.34 -26.91
N ASN A 181 9.08 6.37 -27.07
CA ASN A 181 8.16 6.64 -25.98
C ASN A 181 8.14 5.40 -25.06
N GLU A 182 9.08 5.32 -24.12
CA GLU A 182 9.10 4.28 -23.09
C GLU A 182 7.72 4.24 -22.43
N THR A 183 7.01 3.14 -22.67
CA THR A 183 5.59 3.08 -22.37
C THR A 183 5.42 2.80 -20.90
N HIS A 184 5.15 3.86 -20.12
CA HIS A 184 4.84 3.78 -18.70
C HIS A 184 3.82 2.67 -18.42
N MET A 185 4.06 1.88 -17.38
CA MET A 185 3.21 0.77 -16.98
C MET A 185 2.62 1.00 -15.58
N LEU A 186 1.31 0.85 -15.47
CA LEU A 186 0.56 0.75 -14.23
C LEU A 186 0.59 -0.69 -13.69
N VAL A 187 0.49 -1.68 -14.60
CA VAL A 187 0.47 -3.11 -14.25
C VAL A 187 1.87 -3.68 -14.47
N HIS A 188 2.55 -4.07 -13.39
CA HIS A 188 3.86 -4.71 -13.43
C HIS A 188 3.80 -6.22 -13.22
N VAL A 189 2.75 -6.73 -12.55
CA VAL A 189 2.64 -8.16 -12.20
C VAL A 189 1.28 -8.72 -12.60
N LEU A 190 1.32 -9.91 -13.19
CA LEU A 190 0.17 -10.81 -13.34
C LEU A 190 0.41 -12.04 -12.47
N ALA A 191 -0.42 -12.23 -11.44
CA ALA A 191 -0.45 -13.47 -10.67
C ALA A 191 -1.67 -14.33 -11.08
N VAL A 192 -1.48 -15.64 -11.17
CA VAL A 192 -2.52 -16.59 -11.61
C VAL A 192 -2.51 -17.83 -10.73
N ASP A 193 -3.66 -18.41 -10.42
CA ASP A 193 -3.74 -19.81 -9.96
C ASP A 193 -3.48 -20.80 -11.11
N TYR A 194 -3.16 -22.04 -10.77
CA TYR A 194 -2.97 -23.14 -11.71
C TYR A 194 -4.28 -23.83 -12.15
N ASP A 195 -5.01 -24.46 -11.23
CA ASP A 195 -6.02 -25.49 -11.51
C ASP A 195 -7.43 -24.92 -11.62
N GLY A 196 -7.97 -24.82 -12.83
CA GLY A 196 -9.23 -24.12 -13.09
C GLY A 196 -9.03 -22.65 -13.46
N THR A 197 -7.81 -22.11 -13.33
CA THR A 197 -7.46 -20.76 -13.81
C THR A 197 -6.62 -20.77 -15.09
N ILE A 198 -5.42 -21.37 -15.14
CA ILE A 198 -4.64 -21.48 -16.41
C ILE A 198 -4.64 -22.90 -17.00
N ALA A 199 -4.94 -23.90 -16.18
CA ALA A 199 -4.89 -25.30 -16.56
C ALA A 199 -6.25 -25.99 -16.36
N GLU A 200 -6.67 -26.74 -17.37
CA GLU A 200 -7.84 -27.63 -17.28
C GLU A 200 -7.35 -29.07 -17.19
N ARG A 201 -7.85 -29.83 -16.19
CA ARG A 201 -7.43 -31.21 -15.94
C ARG A 201 -5.90 -31.37 -15.81
N GLY A 202 -5.25 -30.37 -15.21
CA GLY A 202 -3.79 -30.33 -15.03
C GLY A 202 -2.99 -30.09 -16.31
N ARG A 203 -3.58 -29.51 -17.37
CA ARG A 203 -2.86 -29.13 -18.60
C ARG A 203 -3.13 -27.67 -18.97
N VAL A 204 -2.07 -26.92 -19.23
CA VAL A 204 -2.15 -25.56 -19.78
C VAL A 204 -2.36 -25.65 -21.29
N ALA A 205 -3.29 -24.86 -21.83
CA ALA A 205 -3.49 -24.77 -23.28
C ALA A 205 -2.36 -23.96 -23.95
N PRO A 206 -1.90 -24.32 -25.17
CA PRO A 206 -0.86 -23.56 -25.86
C PRO A 206 -1.18 -22.06 -26.05
N ALA A 207 -2.45 -21.71 -26.21
CA ALA A 207 -2.89 -20.31 -26.28
C ALA A 207 -2.67 -19.56 -24.96
N THR A 208 -2.96 -20.19 -23.82
CA THR A 208 -2.74 -19.62 -22.48
C THR A 208 -1.26 -19.48 -22.18
N ALA A 209 -0.43 -20.48 -22.53
CA ALA A 209 1.02 -20.38 -22.43
C ALA A 209 1.59 -19.24 -23.31
N ALA A 210 1.10 -19.09 -24.54
CA ALA A 210 1.50 -18.00 -25.43
C ALA A 210 1.08 -16.61 -24.92
N ALA A 211 -0.10 -16.48 -24.31
CA ALA A 211 -0.56 -15.24 -23.68
C ALA A 211 0.35 -14.86 -22.49
N LEU A 212 0.65 -15.80 -21.59
CA LEU A 212 1.58 -15.57 -20.47
C LEU A 212 3.00 -15.22 -20.95
N ALA A 213 3.48 -15.87 -22.02
CA ALA A 213 4.76 -15.54 -22.65
C ALA A 213 4.77 -14.10 -23.21
N ARG A 214 3.65 -13.62 -23.78
CA ARG A 214 3.51 -12.22 -24.24
C ARG A 214 3.47 -11.22 -23.08
N VAL A 215 2.87 -11.56 -21.94
CA VAL A 215 2.96 -10.73 -20.73
C VAL A 215 4.43 -10.56 -20.31
N ARG A 216 5.20 -11.66 -20.22
CA ARG A 216 6.64 -11.60 -19.89
C ARG A 216 7.45 -10.83 -20.93
N ALA A 217 7.17 -11.02 -22.22
CA ALA A 217 7.81 -10.28 -23.30
C ALA A 217 7.52 -8.77 -23.27
N SER A 218 6.44 -8.34 -22.60
CA SER A 218 6.16 -6.90 -22.38
C SER A 218 6.94 -6.27 -21.21
N GLY A 219 7.83 -7.04 -20.54
CA GLY A 219 8.60 -6.58 -19.39
C GLY A 219 7.92 -6.83 -18.03
N ARG A 220 6.62 -7.16 -18.03
CA ARG A 220 5.83 -7.51 -16.84
C ARG A 220 6.26 -8.87 -16.28
N LYS A 221 6.01 -9.10 -14.99
CA LYS A 221 6.31 -10.35 -14.29
C LYS A 221 5.08 -11.26 -14.21
N CYS A 222 5.29 -12.56 -14.43
CA CYS A 222 4.27 -13.58 -14.20
C CYS A 222 4.59 -14.37 -12.93
N VAL A 223 3.63 -14.46 -12.01
CA VAL A 223 3.74 -15.23 -10.76
C VAL A 223 2.68 -16.32 -10.73
N LEU A 224 3.09 -17.57 -10.52
CA LEU A 224 2.15 -18.67 -10.31
C LEU A 224 1.83 -18.79 -8.81
N VAL A 225 0.56 -18.95 -8.43
CA VAL A 225 0.12 -19.04 -7.03
C VAL A 225 -0.80 -20.25 -6.86
N THR A 226 -0.27 -21.39 -6.44
CA THR A 226 -0.98 -22.68 -6.47
C THR A 226 -1.00 -23.41 -5.13
N GLY A 227 -2.02 -24.26 -4.94
CA GLY A 227 -2.08 -25.22 -3.83
C GLY A 227 -1.20 -26.45 -4.01
N ARG A 228 -0.71 -26.72 -5.23
CA ARG A 228 0.12 -27.90 -5.55
C ARG A 228 1.46 -27.90 -4.83
N VAL A 229 1.95 -29.10 -4.49
CA VAL A 229 3.35 -29.31 -4.12
C VAL A 229 4.25 -29.17 -5.37
N LEU A 230 5.47 -28.66 -5.20
CA LEU A 230 6.36 -28.32 -6.32
C LEU A 230 6.76 -29.52 -7.22
N PRO A 231 7.01 -30.75 -6.71
CA PRO A 231 7.31 -31.91 -7.55
C PRO A 231 6.17 -32.31 -8.49
N ASP A 232 4.94 -32.32 -7.99
CA ASP A 232 3.74 -32.65 -8.76
C ASP A 232 3.47 -31.57 -9.81
N LEU A 233 3.61 -30.30 -9.43
CA LEU A 233 3.50 -29.17 -10.35
C LEU A 233 4.45 -29.31 -11.54
N ARG A 234 5.71 -29.70 -11.31
CA ARG A 234 6.69 -29.94 -12.39
C ARG A 234 6.38 -31.15 -13.26
N THR A 235 5.62 -32.12 -12.73
CA THR A 235 5.20 -33.31 -13.48
C THR A 235 4.02 -32.97 -14.41
N VAL A 236 3.08 -32.14 -13.97
CA VAL A 236 1.94 -31.70 -14.80
C VAL A 236 2.26 -30.49 -15.69
N CYS A 237 3.23 -29.66 -15.29
CA CYS A 237 3.69 -28.47 -15.99
C CYS A 237 5.23 -28.46 -16.13
N PRO A 238 5.81 -29.27 -17.06
CA PRO A 238 7.27 -29.33 -17.23
C PRO A 238 7.91 -28.00 -17.63
N GLU A 239 7.17 -27.14 -18.34
CA GLU A 239 7.61 -25.79 -18.73
C GLU A 239 7.45 -24.70 -17.65
N VAL A 240 7.04 -25.03 -16.41
CA VAL A 240 6.79 -24.04 -15.33
C VAL A 240 7.97 -23.09 -15.10
N ASP A 241 9.20 -23.59 -15.14
CA ASP A 241 10.43 -22.81 -14.96
C ASP A 241 10.62 -21.74 -16.07
N GLY A 242 10.04 -21.96 -17.26
CA GLY A 242 10.05 -21.02 -18.40
C GLY A 242 8.83 -20.10 -18.46
N MET A 243 7.75 -20.43 -17.76
CA MET A 243 6.49 -19.67 -17.78
C MET A 243 6.40 -18.55 -16.74
N PHE A 244 7.15 -18.63 -15.65
CA PHE A 244 6.99 -17.74 -14.48
C PHE A 244 8.31 -17.18 -13.96
N ASP A 245 8.26 -15.99 -13.38
CA ASP A 245 9.38 -15.33 -12.70
C ASP A 245 9.44 -15.74 -11.21
N ALA A 246 8.32 -16.11 -10.62
CA ALA A 246 8.22 -16.74 -9.30
C ALA A 246 7.05 -17.73 -9.23
N VAL A 247 7.19 -18.75 -8.39
CA VAL A 247 6.15 -19.77 -8.13
C VAL A 247 5.91 -19.87 -6.63
N VAL A 248 4.72 -19.48 -6.21
CA VAL A 248 4.19 -19.65 -4.86
C VAL A 248 3.42 -20.96 -4.83
N ALA A 249 4.03 -22.00 -4.28
CA ALA A 249 3.49 -23.36 -4.18
C ALA A 249 2.99 -23.65 -2.76
N GLU A 250 2.37 -24.82 -2.58
CA GLU A 250 1.89 -25.30 -1.28
C GLU A 250 0.96 -24.29 -0.56
N ASN A 251 0.07 -23.61 -1.32
CA ASN A 251 -0.80 -22.52 -0.84
C ASN A 251 -0.04 -21.39 -0.12
N GLY A 252 1.17 -21.06 -0.60
CA GLY A 252 2.00 -20.02 -0.02
C GLY A 252 2.95 -20.47 1.08
N ALA A 253 3.02 -21.76 1.39
CA ALA A 253 4.02 -22.31 2.30
C ALA A 253 5.40 -22.49 1.66
N LEU A 254 5.50 -22.41 0.32
CA LEU A 254 6.74 -22.59 -0.42
C LEU A 254 6.88 -21.52 -1.52
N LEU A 255 8.02 -20.85 -1.58
CA LEU A 255 8.40 -19.95 -2.69
C LEU A 255 9.53 -20.59 -3.49
N TYR A 256 9.34 -20.67 -4.81
CA TYR A 256 10.34 -21.11 -5.77
C TYR A 256 10.63 -20.00 -6.79
N LEU A 257 11.92 -19.76 -7.05
CA LEU A 257 12.41 -18.74 -7.98
C LEU A 257 13.13 -19.44 -9.15
N PRO A 258 12.47 -19.61 -10.32
CA PRO A 258 13.02 -20.38 -11.44
C PRO A 258 14.41 -19.96 -11.90
N GLU A 259 14.62 -18.65 -12.11
CA GLU A 259 15.87 -18.07 -12.59
C GLU A 259 17.07 -18.41 -11.68
N ARG A 260 16.86 -18.37 -10.35
CA ARG A 260 17.89 -18.68 -9.34
C ARG A 260 17.96 -20.16 -8.97
N ARG A 261 16.98 -20.96 -9.41
CA ARG A 261 16.70 -22.32 -8.95
C ARG A 261 16.60 -22.44 -7.42
N GLU A 262 16.14 -21.37 -6.77
CA GLU A 262 16.11 -21.23 -5.31
C GLU A 262 14.74 -21.64 -4.78
N VAL A 263 14.71 -22.55 -3.80
CA VAL A 263 13.49 -22.97 -3.08
C VAL A 263 13.59 -22.49 -1.63
N ARG A 264 12.54 -21.79 -1.17
CA ARG A 264 12.43 -21.25 0.19
C ARG A 264 11.13 -21.73 0.84
N ALA A 265 11.25 -22.47 1.94
CA ALA A 265 10.11 -22.71 2.81
C ALA A 265 9.72 -21.40 3.51
N LEU A 266 8.42 -21.11 3.54
CA LEU A 266 7.81 -19.95 4.19
C LEU A 266 6.99 -20.32 5.44
N GLY A 267 6.93 -21.62 5.78
CA GLY A 267 6.35 -22.12 7.02
C GLY A 267 6.90 -23.49 7.39
N ASP A 268 6.65 -23.91 8.63
CA ASP A 268 7.30 -25.09 9.21
C ASP A 268 6.84 -26.42 8.62
N ALA A 269 7.79 -27.35 8.49
CA ALA A 269 7.55 -28.71 8.03
C ALA A 269 6.48 -29.42 8.91
N PRO A 270 5.65 -30.33 8.35
CA PRO A 270 4.62 -31.02 9.10
C PRO A 270 5.16 -31.77 10.34
N GLU A 271 4.50 -31.64 11.48
CA GLU A 271 5.00 -32.23 12.73
C GLU A 271 4.88 -33.77 12.69
N PRO A 272 5.94 -34.52 13.10
CA PRO A 272 5.87 -35.99 13.11
C PRO A 272 4.70 -36.56 13.93
N SER A 273 4.34 -35.89 15.03
CA SER A 273 3.20 -36.25 15.88
C SER A 273 1.85 -36.11 15.16
N LEU A 274 1.68 -35.07 14.34
CA LEU A 274 0.49 -34.87 13.51
C LEU A 274 0.41 -35.93 12.41
N VAL A 275 1.51 -36.17 11.70
CA VAL A 275 1.58 -37.21 10.65
C VAL A 275 1.24 -38.59 11.21
N GLU A 276 1.72 -38.91 12.42
CA GLU A 276 1.39 -40.17 13.08
C GLU A 276 -0.09 -40.23 13.51
N ALA A 277 -0.64 -39.15 14.08
CA ALA A 277 -2.06 -39.06 14.45
C ALA A 277 -3.00 -39.21 13.24
N LEU A 278 -2.64 -38.62 12.09
CA LEU A 278 -3.35 -38.79 10.82
C LEU A 278 -3.34 -40.26 10.36
N ARG A 279 -2.18 -40.94 10.44
CA ARG A 279 -2.07 -42.37 10.11
C ARG A 279 -2.90 -43.24 11.05
N ARG A 280 -2.87 -43.00 12.37
CA ARG A 280 -3.71 -43.71 13.36
C ARG A 280 -5.21 -43.56 13.06
N ARG A 281 -5.62 -42.43 12.50
CA ARG A 281 -7.01 -42.12 12.12
C ARG A 281 -7.39 -42.56 10.69
N GLY A 282 -6.50 -43.27 9.99
CA GLY A 282 -6.76 -43.75 8.63
C GLY A 282 -6.82 -42.67 7.55
N VAL A 283 -6.32 -41.46 7.84
CA VAL A 283 -6.33 -40.35 6.88
C VAL A 283 -5.28 -40.59 5.81
N ARG A 284 -5.70 -40.77 4.56
CA ARG A 284 -4.79 -40.76 3.41
C ARG A 284 -4.30 -39.35 3.18
N HIS A 285 -3.00 -39.19 3.02
CA HIS A 285 -2.39 -37.89 2.82
C HIS A 285 -1.03 -37.99 2.14
N ASP A 286 -0.70 -36.95 1.39
CA ASP A 286 0.62 -36.69 0.84
C ASP A 286 1.29 -35.57 1.63
N LEU A 287 2.62 -35.64 1.74
CA LEU A 287 3.42 -34.66 2.48
C LEU A 287 4.12 -33.72 1.49
N GLY A 288 3.82 -32.42 1.61
CA GLY A 288 4.63 -31.36 1.01
C GLY A 288 5.85 -31.03 1.85
N THR A 289 6.53 -29.96 1.49
CA THR A 289 7.63 -29.38 2.27
C THR A 289 7.13 -28.85 3.62
N SER A 290 5.98 -28.19 3.60
CA SER A 290 5.40 -27.45 4.73
C SER A 290 3.90 -27.74 4.94
N ILE A 291 3.22 -28.38 3.97
CA ILE A 291 1.80 -28.75 4.06
C ILE A 291 1.56 -30.26 4.10
N ILE A 292 0.36 -30.64 4.52
CA ILE A 292 -0.20 -31.99 4.32
C ILE A 292 -1.40 -31.87 3.39
N ALA A 293 -1.42 -32.60 2.26
CA ALA A 293 -2.54 -32.66 1.32
C ALA A 293 -3.35 -33.95 1.53
N SER A 294 -4.68 -33.88 1.39
CA SER A 294 -5.63 -34.98 1.63
C SER A 294 -6.94 -34.73 0.88
N ASP A 295 -7.90 -35.64 0.96
CA ASP A 295 -9.25 -35.48 0.41
C ASP A 295 -10.19 -34.79 1.43
N GLU A 296 -11.18 -34.02 0.95
CA GLU A 296 -12.21 -33.35 1.77
C GLU A 296 -12.92 -34.29 2.77
N GLN A 297 -13.16 -35.55 2.38
CA GLN A 297 -13.78 -36.58 3.23
C GLN A 297 -13.05 -36.82 4.57
N TYR A 298 -11.76 -36.48 4.68
CA TYR A 298 -10.97 -36.65 5.90
C TYR A 298 -10.97 -35.40 6.81
N ALA A 299 -11.76 -34.36 6.53
CA ALA A 299 -11.73 -33.10 7.29
C ALA A 299 -11.95 -33.28 8.81
N GLU A 300 -12.94 -34.08 9.22
CA GLU A 300 -13.19 -34.38 10.64
C GLU A 300 -12.07 -35.22 11.28
N PRO A 301 -11.64 -36.37 10.69
CA PRO A 301 -10.44 -37.09 11.13
C PRO A 301 -9.18 -36.22 11.25
N ALA A 302 -8.92 -35.34 10.28
CA ALA A 302 -7.75 -34.47 10.24
C ALA A 302 -7.79 -33.40 11.35
N LEU A 303 -8.94 -32.76 11.57
CA LEU A 303 -9.14 -31.86 12.71
C LEU A 303 -8.97 -32.59 14.05
N GLY A 304 -9.40 -33.85 14.12
CA GLY A 304 -9.13 -34.73 15.26
C GLY A 304 -7.63 -35.01 15.48
N ALA A 305 -6.87 -35.21 14.41
CA ALA A 305 -5.41 -35.42 14.47
C ALA A 305 -4.67 -34.17 14.95
N ILE A 306 -5.07 -32.97 14.49
CA ILE A 306 -4.52 -31.68 14.95
C ILE A 306 -4.72 -31.51 16.46
N ARG A 307 -5.94 -31.77 16.95
CA ARG A 307 -6.28 -31.70 18.39
C ARG A 307 -5.52 -32.73 19.23
N GLU A 308 -5.31 -33.93 18.71
CA GLU A 308 -4.55 -35.00 19.37
C GLU A 308 -3.05 -34.70 19.44
N ALA A 309 -2.48 -34.14 18.37
CA ALA A 309 -1.06 -33.76 18.30
C ALA A 309 -0.75 -32.46 19.06
N GLY A 310 -1.75 -31.64 19.37
CA GLY A 310 -1.58 -30.36 20.09
C GLY A 310 -0.89 -29.27 19.27
N VAL A 311 -1.03 -29.31 17.94
CA VAL A 311 -0.34 -28.41 16.99
C VAL A 311 -1.26 -27.33 16.42
N GLU A 312 -0.70 -26.22 15.96
CA GLU A 312 -1.45 -25.14 15.30
C GLU A 312 -1.35 -25.27 13.78
N ARG A 313 -2.35 -25.90 13.17
CA ARG A 313 -2.47 -26.05 11.71
C ARG A 313 -3.82 -25.57 11.20
N SER A 314 -3.78 -24.80 10.11
CA SER A 314 -4.97 -24.28 9.43
C SER A 314 -5.50 -25.33 8.46
N LEU A 315 -6.82 -25.58 8.48
CA LEU A 315 -7.49 -26.50 7.56
C LEU A 315 -8.14 -25.70 6.44
N VAL A 316 -7.74 -25.97 5.18
CA VAL A 316 -8.16 -25.23 3.99
C VAL A 316 -8.72 -26.18 2.95
N PHE A 317 -9.86 -25.82 2.36
CA PHE A 317 -10.50 -26.56 1.28
C PHE A 317 -10.13 -25.97 -0.10
N ASN A 318 -10.13 -26.81 -1.13
CA ASN A 318 -10.03 -26.40 -2.52
C ASN A 318 -10.72 -27.43 -3.43
N LYS A 319 -11.95 -27.14 -3.88
CA LYS A 319 -12.70 -27.95 -4.87
C LYS A 319 -12.64 -29.49 -4.67
N GLY A 320 -12.87 -29.97 -3.43
CA GLY A 320 -12.85 -31.40 -3.07
C GLY A 320 -11.56 -31.89 -2.39
N SER A 321 -10.50 -31.08 -2.40
CA SER A 321 -9.24 -31.34 -1.71
C SER A 321 -9.18 -30.65 -0.35
N LEU A 322 -8.44 -31.25 0.58
CA LEU A 322 -8.18 -30.78 1.94
C LEU A 322 -6.68 -30.54 2.14
N MET A 323 -6.31 -29.41 2.73
CA MET A 323 -4.91 -29.06 2.95
C MET A 323 -4.72 -28.56 4.38
N LEU A 324 -3.71 -29.09 5.08
CA LEU A 324 -3.29 -28.62 6.40
C LEU A 324 -2.04 -27.77 6.25
N LEU A 325 -2.16 -26.49 6.57
CA LEU A 325 -1.11 -25.47 6.42
C LEU A 325 -0.56 -25.06 7.80
N PRO A 326 0.67 -24.53 7.89
CA PRO A 326 1.14 -23.81 9.07
C PRO A 326 0.20 -22.64 9.45
N GLY A 327 0.18 -22.25 10.73
CA GLY A 327 -0.56 -21.07 11.18
C GLY A 327 -0.19 -19.81 10.41
N GLY A 328 -1.19 -19.01 10.01
CA GLY A 328 -1.00 -17.74 9.28
C GLY A 328 -0.61 -17.85 7.80
N VAL A 329 -0.23 -19.02 7.29
CA VAL A 329 0.16 -19.19 5.88
C VAL A 329 -1.06 -19.25 4.96
N THR A 330 -1.02 -18.48 3.87
CA THR A 330 -2.03 -18.46 2.80
C THR A 330 -1.39 -18.16 1.43
N LYS A 331 -2.13 -18.39 0.34
CA LYS A 331 -1.73 -17.97 -1.02
C LYS A 331 -1.34 -16.49 -1.06
N GLY A 332 -2.05 -15.63 -0.30
CA GLY A 332 -1.76 -14.20 -0.16
C GLY A 332 -0.42 -13.91 0.52
N THR A 333 -0.11 -14.54 1.65
CA THR A 333 1.17 -14.31 2.35
C THR A 333 2.37 -14.83 1.54
N GLY A 334 2.21 -15.95 0.85
CA GLY A 334 3.22 -16.47 -0.08
C GLY A 334 3.45 -15.52 -1.27
N LEU A 335 2.38 -14.91 -1.80
CA LEU A 335 2.49 -13.90 -2.85
C LEU A 335 3.15 -12.62 -2.36
N THR A 336 2.87 -12.15 -1.14
CA THR A 336 3.62 -11.02 -0.53
C THR A 336 5.12 -11.31 -0.52
N ALA A 337 5.53 -12.49 -0.04
CA ALA A 337 6.94 -12.88 -0.02
C ALA A 337 7.57 -12.99 -1.42
N ALA A 338 6.78 -13.32 -2.46
CA ALA A 338 7.25 -13.30 -3.85
C ALA A 338 7.44 -11.86 -4.36
N LEU A 339 6.49 -10.96 -4.09
CA LEU A 339 6.56 -9.55 -4.47
C LEU A 339 7.75 -8.84 -3.81
N ASP A 340 7.98 -9.08 -2.52
CA ASP A 340 9.11 -8.53 -1.76
C ASP A 340 10.46 -8.92 -2.41
N VAL A 341 10.62 -10.17 -2.84
CA VAL A 341 11.84 -10.67 -3.49
C VAL A 341 12.03 -10.11 -4.90
N LEU A 342 10.93 -9.76 -5.58
CA LEU A 342 10.94 -9.16 -6.91
C LEU A 342 11.09 -7.63 -6.88
N GLU A 343 11.09 -6.99 -5.69
CA GLU A 343 11.03 -5.53 -5.51
C GLU A 343 9.77 -4.90 -6.16
N LEU A 344 8.63 -5.60 -6.08
CA LEU A 344 7.36 -5.20 -6.71
C LEU A 344 6.24 -4.98 -5.69
N SER A 345 5.21 -4.24 -6.10
CA SER A 345 4.11 -3.83 -5.23
C SER A 345 2.81 -4.58 -5.53
N PRO A 346 2.01 -4.96 -4.49
CA PRO A 346 0.65 -5.47 -4.68
C PRO A 346 -0.30 -4.42 -5.32
N HIS A 347 0.09 -3.14 -5.30
CA HIS A 347 -0.67 -2.07 -5.93
C HIS A 347 -0.47 -1.95 -7.45
N ASN A 348 0.46 -2.72 -8.03
CA ASN A 348 0.72 -2.82 -9.47
C ASN A 348 0.43 -4.24 -10.01
N LEU A 349 -0.41 -4.99 -9.28
CA LEU A 349 -0.67 -6.42 -9.46
C LEU A 349 -2.13 -6.68 -9.87
N ILE A 350 -2.30 -7.45 -10.94
CA ILE A 350 -3.54 -8.13 -11.30
C ILE A 350 -3.45 -9.60 -10.86
N GLY A 351 -4.44 -10.09 -10.10
CA GLY A 351 -4.54 -11.49 -9.69
C GLY A 351 -5.71 -12.19 -10.36
N VAL A 352 -5.54 -13.45 -10.77
CA VAL A 352 -6.61 -14.30 -11.34
C VAL A 352 -6.74 -15.60 -10.55
N GLY A 353 -7.95 -15.95 -10.14
CA GLY A 353 -8.25 -17.19 -9.43
C GLY A 353 -9.68 -17.70 -9.67
N ASP A 354 -10.00 -18.86 -9.06
CA ASP A 354 -11.25 -19.58 -9.32
C ASP A 354 -11.88 -20.30 -8.10
N ALA A 355 -11.13 -20.52 -7.02
CA ALA A 355 -11.53 -21.38 -5.90
C ALA A 355 -11.53 -20.68 -4.52
N GLU A 356 -11.91 -21.41 -3.46
CA GLU A 356 -12.05 -20.87 -2.09
C GLU A 356 -10.73 -20.33 -1.52
N ASN A 357 -9.61 -21.01 -1.81
CA ASN A 357 -8.29 -20.64 -1.31
C ASN A 357 -7.71 -19.37 -1.97
N ASP A 358 -8.30 -18.89 -3.07
CA ASP A 358 -7.89 -17.67 -3.76
C ASP A 358 -8.34 -16.38 -3.07
N HIS A 359 -9.30 -16.45 -2.14
CA HIS A 359 -9.82 -15.24 -1.47
C HIS A 359 -8.75 -14.38 -0.81
N ALA A 360 -7.78 -15.00 -0.12
CA ALA A 360 -6.68 -14.26 0.54
C ALA A 360 -5.67 -13.68 -0.46
N PHE A 361 -5.53 -14.32 -1.62
CA PHE A 361 -4.68 -13.88 -2.71
C PHE A 361 -5.33 -12.71 -3.47
N LEU A 362 -6.57 -12.85 -3.93
CA LEU A 362 -7.27 -11.78 -4.67
C LEU A 362 -7.57 -10.54 -3.82
N ALA A 363 -7.66 -10.69 -2.49
CA ALA A 363 -7.78 -9.55 -1.58
C ALA A 363 -6.50 -8.72 -1.43
N LEU A 364 -5.33 -9.29 -1.74
CA LEU A 364 -4.03 -8.58 -1.76
C LEU A 364 -3.85 -7.77 -3.06
N CYS A 365 -4.35 -8.27 -4.19
CA CYS A 365 -4.19 -7.64 -5.49
C CYS A 365 -4.90 -6.29 -5.60
N GLU A 366 -4.35 -5.36 -6.38
CA GLU A 366 -5.04 -4.11 -6.73
C GLU A 366 -6.23 -4.35 -7.66
N CYS A 367 -6.14 -5.36 -8.53
CA CYS A 367 -7.26 -5.84 -9.34
C CYS A 367 -7.43 -7.34 -9.12
N ALA A 368 -8.54 -7.73 -8.51
CA ALA A 368 -8.97 -9.11 -8.41
C ALA A 368 -9.78 -9.50 -9.65
N VAL A 369 -9.38 -10.59 -10.30
CA VAL A 369 -10.11 -11.18 -11.42
C VAL A 369 -10.54 -12.59 -11.06
N ALA A 370 -11.80 -12.91 -11.36
CA ALA A 370 -12.29 -14.29 -11.30
C ALA A 370 -12.62 -14.78 -12.72
N VAL A 371 -12.28 -16.03 -13.02
CA VAL A 371 -12.71 -16.65 -14.29
C VAL A 371 -14.21 -16.95 -14.30
N ALA A 372 -14.82 -17.12 -15.49
CA ALA A 372 -16.28 -17.26 -15.60
C ALA A 372 -16.84 -18.47 -14.80
N ASP A 373 -16.08 -19.56 -14.70
CA ASP A 373 -16.39 -20.80 -13.98
C ASP A 373 -15.89 -20.82 -12.53
N ALA A 374 -15.37 -19.70 -12.03
CA ALA A 374 -15.03 -19.52 -10.62
C ALA A 374 -16.25 -19.66 -9.70
N ILE A 375 -16.00 -20.02 -8.44
CA ILE A 375 -17.06 -20.11 -7.42
C ILE A 375 -17.78 -18.76 -7.24
N ALA A 376 -19.09 -18.80 -6.96
CA ALA A 376 -19.91 -17.59 -6.87
C ALA A 376 -19.36 -16.56 -5.87
N ALA A 377 -18.97 -17.02 -4.67
CA ALA A 377 -18.41 -16.17 -3.63
C ALA A 377 -17.13 -15.41 -4.05
N LEU A 378 -16.33 -15.98 -4.96
CA LEU A 378 -15.12 -15.34 -5.50
C LEU A 378 -15.47 -14.31 -6.57
N ARG A 379 -16.37 -14.65 -7.50
CA ARG A 379 -16.86 -13.73 -8.54
C ARG A 379 -17.55 -12.50 -7.94
N ASP A 380 -18.32 -12.68 -6.87
CA ASP A 380 -19.02 -11.59 -6.15
C ASP A 380 -18.05 -10.61 -5.46
N ARG A 381 -16.76 -10.97 -5.32
CA ARG A 381 -15.70 -10.14 -4.70
C ARG A 381 -14.64 -9.66 -5.68
N ALA A 382 -14.68 -10.10 -6.94
CA ALA A 382 -13.73 -9.70 -7.97
C ALA A 382 -14.09 -8.31 -8.55
N ASP A 383 -13.09 -7.52 -8.93
CA ASP A 383 -13.29 -6.24 -9.62
C ASP A 383 -13.61 -6.45 -11.12
N TYR A 384 -13.19 -7.60 -11.66
CA TYR A 384 -13.52 -8.07 -12.99
C TYR A 384 -13.84 -9.56 -13.00
N VAL A 385 -14.79 -9.97 -13.85
CA VAL A 385 -15.10 -11.38 -14.13
C VAL A 385 -15.00 -11.56 -15.64
N THR A 386 -14.20 -12.51 -16.10
CA THR A 386 -14.00 -12.78 -17.53
C THR A 386 -15.23 -13.43 -18.16
N ARG A 387 -15.37 -13.36 -19.49
CA ARG A 387 -16.40 -14.11 -20.22
C ARG A 387 -16.00 -15.57 -20.42
N GLY A 388 -14.71 -15.82 -20.67
CA GLY A 388 -14.15 -17.17 -20.74
C GLY A 388 -13.96 -17.80 -19.36
N GLY A 389 -14.15 -19.12 -19.27
CA GLY A 389 -13.70 -19.91 -18.13
C GLY A 389 -12.22 -20.30 -18.26
N ALA A 390 -11.61 -20.67 -17.13
CA ALA A 390 -10.22 -21.14 -17.03
C ALA A 390 -9.23 -20.41 -17.99
N GLY A 391 -8.40 -21.17 -18.70
CA GLY A 391 -7.32 -20.65 -19.52
C GLY A 391 -7.78 -19.72 -20.66
N ALA A 392 -9.04 -19.83 -21.10
CA ALA A 392 -9.63 -18.92 -22.09
C ALA A 392 -9.96 -17.55 -21.47
N GLY A 393 -10.43 -17.51 -20.23
CA GLY A 393 -10.62 -16.26 -19.47
C GLY A 393 -9.29 -15.54 -19.20
N VAL A 394 -8.22 -16.29 -18.93
CA VAL A 394 -6.87 -15.70 -18.78
C VAL A 394 -6.36 -15.10 -20.09
N VAL A 395 -6.57 -15.77 -21.23
CA VAL A 395 -6.22 -15.20 -22.56
C VAL A 395 -7.00 -13.92 -22.83
N GLU A 396 -8.32 -13.92 -22.61
CA GLU A 396 -9.18 -12.73 -22.72
C GLU A 396 -8.63 -11.55 -21.90
N LEU A 397 -8.35 -11.79 -20.61
CA LEU A 397 -7.82 -10.78 -19.70
C LEU A 397 -6.48 -10.20 -20.19
N VAL A 398 -5.59 -11.06 -20.69
CA VAL A 398 -4.27 -10.65 -21.18
C VAL A 398 -4.37 -9.75 -22.41
N GLU A 399 -5.17 -10.15 -23.41
CA GLU A 399 -5.30 -9.44 -24.69
C GLU A 399 -6.10 -8.13 -24.59
N GLU A 400 -7.16 -8.12 -23.78
CA GLU A 400 -8.07 -6.98 -23.67
C GLU A 400 -7.61 -5.95 -22.62
N HIS A 401 -6.93 -6.39 -21.55
CA HIS A 401 -6.60 -5.52 -20.41
C HIS A 401 -5.10 -5.50 -20.06
N VAL A 402 -4.44 -6.62 -19.77
CA VAL A 402 -3.06 -6.62 -19.22
C VAL A 402 -2.06 -5.99 -20.18
N LEU A 403 -2.09 -6.36 -21.46
CA LEU A 403 -1.20 -5.79 -22.48
C LEU A 403 -1.59 -4.36 -22.89
N ARG A 404 -2.78 -3.88 -22.44
CA ARG A 404 -3.22 -2.48 -22.50
C ARG A 404 -3.09 -1.77 -21.16
N ASP A 405 -2.28 -2.34 -20.27
CA ASP A 405 -1.88 -1.78 -18.99
C ASP A 405 -3.03 -1.56 -17.97
N GLY A 406 -4.17 -2.23 -18.16
CA GLY A 406 -5.30 -2.22 -17.24
C GLY A 406 -5.98 -0.86 -17.04
N VAL A 407 -5.67 0.15 -17.85
CA VAL A 407 -6.17 1.54 -17.72
C VAL A 407 -7.71 1.58 -17.75
N ASP A 408 -8.34 0.69 -18.52
CA ASP A 408 -9.80 0.59 -18.64
C ASP A 408 -10.47 -0.16 -17.46
N LEU A 409 -9.69 -0.91 -16.67
CA LEU A 409 -10.13 -1.51 -15.40
C LEU A 409 -10.09 -0.51 -14.23
N VAL A 410 -9.22 0.51 -14.26
CA VAL A 410 -9.07 1.51 -13.18
C VAL A 410 -10.41 2.12 -12.71
N PRO A 411 -11.40 2.47 -13.57
CA PRO A 411 -12.70 2.96 -13.11
C PRO A 411 -13.52 1.95 -12.29
N ARG A 412 -13.24 0.65 -12.40
CA ARG A 412 -13.92 -0.44 -11.68
C ARG A 412 -13.33 -0.69 -10.28
N LEU A 413 -12.10 -0.24 -10.01
CA LEU A 413 -11.36 -0.47 -8.75
C LEU A 413 -11.89 0.37 -7.58
N ALA A 414 -13.19 0.29 -7.32
CA ALA A 414 -13.91 1.13 -6.36
C ALA A 414 -13.44 0.92 -4.91
N ARG A 415 -13.01 -0.30 -4.56
CA ARG A 415 -12.51 -0.67 -3.22
C ARG A 415 -11.21 0.05 -2.81
N HIS A 416 -10.48 0.59 -3.78
CA HIS A 416 -9.17 1.20 -3.59
C HIS A 416 -9.18 2.74 -3.65
N ARG A 417 -10.36 3.37 -3.74
CA ARG A 417 -10.49 4.84 -3.81
C ARG A 417 -10.00 5.52 -2.54
N ILE A 418 -9.29 6.64 -2.69
CA ILE A 418 -8.74 7.41 -1.58
C ILE A 418 -9.78 8.43 -1.11
N ALA A 419 -10.28 8.28 0.12
CA ALA A 419 -11.33 9.12 0.69
C ALA A 419 -10.76 10.34 1.44
N LEU A 420 -10.94 11.53 0.87
CA LEU A 420 -10.50 12.80 1.45
C LEU A 420 -11.43 13.26 2.58
N GLY A 421 -12.71 12.89 2.52
CA GLY A 421 -13.68 13.22 3.56
C GLY A 421 -15.08 12.68 3.28
N ARG A 422 -16.09 13.28 3.90
CA ARG A 422 -17.49 12.83 3.79
C ARG A 422 -18.41 13.97 3.38
N THR A 423 -19.36 13.67 2.50
CA THR A 423 -20.45 14.57 2.15
C THR A 423 -21.48 14.65 3.28
N ALA A 424 -22.41 15.62 3.22
CA ALA A 424 -23.47 15.78 4.22
C ALA A 424 -24.41 14.56 4.34
N ASP A 425 -24.57 13.77 3.27
CA ASP A 425 -25.27 12.48 3.23
C ASP A 425 -24.37 11.27 3.61
N GLY A 426 -23.19 11.54 4.21
CA GLY A 426 -22.26 10.55 4.76
C GLY A 426 -21.41 9.80 3.73
N GLN A 427 -21.59 10.06 2.43
CA GLN A 427 -20.88 9.36 1.35
C GLN A 427 -19.39 9.78 1.28
N PRO A 428 -18.47 8.87 0.91
CA PRO A 428 -17.05 9.18 0.85
C PRO A 428 -16.70 10.05 -0.37
N ALA A 429 -16.33 11.31 -0.12
CA ALA A 429 -15.72 12.16 -1.13
C ALA A 429 -14.31 11.66 -1.43
N SER A 430 -14.12 11.08 -2.62
CA SER A 430 -12.97 10.25 -2.92
C SER A 430 -12.43 10.43 -4.33
N ILE A 431 -11.13 10.24 -4.48
CA ILE A 431 -10.39 10.22 -5.76
C ILE A 431 -10.00 8.79 -6.15
N ARG A 432 -9.52 8.59 -7.38
CA ARG A 432 -8.93 7.31 -7.80
C ARG A 432 -7.52 7.19 -7.18
N ALA A 433 -7.12 5.99 -6.78
CA ALA A 433 -5.75 5.73 -6.31
C ALA A 433 -4.73 5.65 -7.46
N HIS A 434 -5.20 5.35 -8.67
CA HIS A 434 -4.39 5.04 -9.86
C HIS A 434 -4.79 5.91 -11.04
N ALA A 435 -3.81 6.19 -11.91
CA ALA A 435 -3.96 7.02 -13.10
C ALA A 435 -4.71 8.33 -12.80
N SER A 436 -4.39 8.97 -11.67
CA SER A 436 -5.09 10.17 -11.20
C SER A 436 -4.14 11.35 -11.05
N GLY A 437 -4.37 12.39 -11.85
CA GLY A 437 -3.77 13.70 -11.64
C GLY A 437 -4.65 14.58 -10.75
N VAL A 438 -4.22 14.85 -9.52
CA VAL A 438 -4.97 15.65 -8.55
C VAL A 438 -4.35 17.04 -8.44
N LEU A 439 -5.16 18.09 -8.55
CA LEU A 439 -4.76 19.46 -8.26
C LEU A 439 -5.37 19.89 -6.93
N ILE A 440 -4.54 20.22 -5.93
CA ILE A 440 -4.98 20.88 -4.69
C ILE A 440 -4.63 22.37 -4.82
N VAL A 441 -5.64 23.21 -4.95
CA VAL A 441 -5.46 24.64 -5.26
C VAL A 441 -6.00 25.54 -4.14
N GLY A 442 -5.40 26.70 -3.93
CA GLY A 442 -5.90 27.71 -2.99
C GLY A 442 -4.83 28.71 -2.52
N PRO A 443 -5.23 29.91 -2.07
CA PRO A 443 -4.29 30.89 -1.52
C PRO A 443 -3.50 30.35 -0.30
N SER A 444 -2.43 31.03 0.09
CA SER A 444 -1.68 30.67 1.30
C SER A 444 -2.58 30.70 2.54
N ALA A 445 -2.33 29.78 3.49
CA ALA A 445 -3.09 29.62 4.74
C ALA A 445 -4.59 29.26 4.61
N THR A 446 -5.14 28.99 3.43
CA THR A 446 -6.57 28.61 3.28
C THR A 446 -6.89 27.13 3.52
N GLY A 447 -5.88 26.29 3.76
CA GLY A 447 -6.07 24.86 4.09
C GLY A 447 -5.51 23.85 3.07
N LYS A 448 -4.78 24.28 2.04
CA LYS A 448 -4.07 23.37 1.10
C LYS A 448 -3.31 22.26 1.84
N SER A 449 -2.38 22.61 2.73
CA SER A 449 -1.55 21.65 3.47
C SER A 449 -2.37 20.74 4.39
N THR A 450 -3.61 21.12 4.76
CA THR A 450 -4.56 20.22 5.44
C THR A 450 -5.03 19.13 4.48
N LEU A 451 -5.54 19.49 3.29
CA LEU A 451 -5.91 18.52 2.25
C LEU A 451 -4.73 17.65 1.80
N THR A 452 -3.55 18.23 1.59
CA THR A 452 -2.33 17.50 1.19
C THR A 452 -1.96 16.44 2.22
N GLY A 453 -1.99 16.76 3.51
CA GLY A 453 -1.67 15.78 4.54
C GLY A 453 -2.79 14.77 4.80
N VAL A 454 -4.06 15.11 4.55
CA VAL A 454 -5.13 14.10 4.54
C VAL A 454 -4.94 13.11 3.38
N LEU A 455 -4.57 13.59 2.20
CA LEU A 455 -4.16 12.71 1.09
C LEU A 455 -3.00 11.80 1.51
N VAL A 456 -1.92 12.35 2.07
CA VAL A 456 -0.78 11.54 2.55
C VAL A 456 -1.18 10.54 3.64
N GLU A 457 -1.95 10.95 4.66
CA GLU A 457 -2.44 10.07 5.72
C GLU A 457 -3.20 8.88 5.12
N ARG A 458 -4.09 9.10 4.13
CA ARG A 458 -4.78 8.02 3.42
C ARG A 458 -3.89 7.14 2.53
N LEU A 459 -2.83 7.70 1.95
CA LEU A 459 -1.85 6.90 1.19
C LEU A 459 -1.07 5.97 2.13
N VAL A 460 -0.68 6.45 3.31
CA VAL A 460 -0.05 5.63 4.37
C VAL A 460 -1.01 4.53 4.85
N GLU A 461 -2.25 4.88 5.20
CA GLU A 461 -3.28 3.92 5.64
C GLU A 461 -3.59 2.85 4.59
N SER A 462 -3.58 3.21 3.29
CA SER A 462 -3.82 2.27 2.19
C SER A 462 -2.59 1.49 1.73
N GLY A 463 -1.47 1.59 2.46
CA GLY A 463 -0.23 0.83 2.19
C GLY A 463 0.72 1.47 1.18
N ARG A 464 0.31 2.51 0.47
CA ARG A 464 0.99 3.04 -0.72
C ARG A 464 2.28 3.80 -0.38
N SER A 465 3.34 3.53 -1.14
CA SER A 465 4.51 4.42 -1.27
C SER A 465 4.16 5.74 -1.99
N PHE A 466 4.87 6.79 -1.61
CA PHE A 466 4.84 8.10 -2.27
C PHE A 466 6.21 8.79 -2.20
N CYS A 467 6.46 9.73 -3.10
CA CYS A 467 7.55 10.70 -3.00
C CYS A 467 6.94 12.11 -3.02
N LEU A 468 7.18 12.90 -1.99
CA LEU A 468 6.69 14.26 -1.83
C LEU A 468 7.87 15.24 -1.94
N LEU A 469 7.82 16.14 -2.92
CA LEU A 469 8.72 17.29 -3.02
C LEU A 469 8.10 18.44 -2.22
N ASP A 470 8.82 18.95 -1.22
CA ASP A 470 8.40 20.02 -0.33
C ASP A 470 9.36 21.21 -0.46
N PRO A 471 9.06 22.20 -1.32
CA PRO A 471 9.91 23.37 -1.50
C PRO A 471 10.09 24.21 -0.23
N GLU A 472 9.09 24.30 0.65
CA GLU A 472 9.04 25.28 1.75
C GLU A 472 9.22 24.67 3.15
N GLY A 473 9.17 23.34 3.29
CA GLY A 473 9.39 22.62 4.56
C GLY A 473 8.12 22.46 5.40
N ASP A 474 6.94 22.76 4.85
CA ASP A 474 5.65 22.70 5.55
C ASP A 474 5.26 21.26 5.97
N HIS A 475 5.89 20.25 5.37
CA HIS A 475 5.55 18.85 5.49
C HIS A 475 6.51 18.01 6.37
N GLU A 476 7.49 18.61 7.06
CA GLU A 476 8.37 17.90 8.02
C GLU A 476 7.61 17.06 9.06
N THR A 477 6.46 17.56 9.52
CA THR A 477 5.60 16.88 10.52
C THR A 477 5.01 15.55 10.03
N LEU A 478 5.10 15.23 8.74
CA LEU A 478 4.69 13.91 8.23
C LEU A 478 5.63 12.78 8.67
N SER A 479 6.83 13.09 9.18
CA SER A 479 7.74 12.10 9.79
C SER A 479 7.18 11.37 11.01
N ASP A 480 6.14 11.91 11.66
CA ASP A 480 5.44 11.21 12.75
C ASP A 480 4.51 10.08 12.24
N LEU A 481 4.31 9.94 10.92
CA LEU A 481 3.53 8.85 10.30
C LEU A 481 4.39 7.59 10.06
N THR A 482 3.80 6.42 10.27
CA THR A 482 4.50 5.13 10.18
C THR A 482 5.15 4.90 8.81
N GLY A 483 6.48 4.79 8.81
CA GLY A 483 7.29 4.50 7.64
C GLY A 483 7.54 5.70 6.71
N VAL A 484 7.18 6.92 7.11
CA VAL A 484 7.53 8.15 6.37
C VAL A 484 8.91 8.63 6.79
N VAL A 485 9.78 8.85 5.80
CA VAL A 485 11.14 9.39 5.98
C VAL A 485 11.18 10.80 5.40
N VAL A 486 11.63 11.77 6.19
CA VAL A 486 11.90 13.15 5.74
C VAL A 486 13.41 13.32 5.60
N LEU A 487 13.87 13.86 4.46
CA LEU A 487 15.27 14.20 4.19
C LEU A 487 15.37 15.65 3.72
N GLY A 488 16.41 16.37 4.16
CA GLY A 488 16.68 17.76 3.77
C GLY A 488 16.34 18.79 4.85
N GLY A 489 15.92 19.98 4.42
CA GLY A 489 15.51 21.09 5.28
C GLY A 489 16.64 21.84 6.01
N ASN A 490 17.44 21.15 6.82
CA ASN A 490 18.50 21.76 7.63
C ASN A 490 19.91 21.33 7.20
N ALA A 491 20.91 22.16 7.51
CA ALA A 491 22.31 21.97 7.12
C ALA A 491 23.02 20.72 7.69
N ARG A 492 22.33 19.88 8.50
CA ARG A 492 22.84 18.58 8.98
C ARG A 492 22.21 17.38 8.26
N GLN A 493 21.16 17.58 7.48
CA GLN A 493 20.47 16.54 6.72
C GLN A 493 20.65 16.81 5.23
N THR A 494 21.61 16.13 4.62
CA THR A 494 21.86 16.21 3.18
C THR A 494 20.70 15.58 2.41
N LEU A 495 20.27 16.21 1.33
CA LEU A 495 19.37 15.58 0.35
C LEU A 495 20.11 14.46 -0.39
N PRO A 496 19.48 13.31 -0.67
CA PRO A 496 20.13 12.16 -1.30
C PRO A 496 20.50 12.42 -2.76
N ALA A 497 21.59 11.81 -3.21
CA ALA A 497 21.99 11.77 -4.62
C ALA A 497 21.06 10.89 -5.48
N ALA A 498 21.25 10.85 -6.80
CA ALA A 498 20.40 10.08 -7.73
C ALA A 498 20.28 8.61 -7.33
N ASP A 499 21.41 7.95 -7.10
CA ASP A 499 21.45 6.51 -6.89
C ASP A 499 20.93 6.13 -5.49
N GLU A 500 21.19 6.97 -4.49
CA GLU A 500 20.61 6.86 -3.15
C GLU A 500 19.08 7.02 -3.18
N LEU A 501 18.59 8.04 -3.90
CA LEU A 501 17.16 8.27 -4.09
C LEU A 501 16.50 7.09 -4.83
N ARG A 502 17.14 6.54 -5.87
CA ARG A 502 16.68 5.34 -6.57
C ARG A 502 16.62 4.12 -5.65
N GLN A 503 17.60 3.92 -4.77
CA GLN A 503 17.58 2.84 -3.78
C GLN A 503 16.44 3.01 -2.77
N LEU A 504 16.24 4.22 -2.25
CA LEU A 504 15.16 4.53 -1.30
C LEU A 504 13.76 4.36 -1.91
N LEU A 505 13.58 4.74 -3.18
CA LEU A 505 12.31 4.66 -3.89
C LEU A 505 11.93 3.24 -4.35
N ARG A 506 12.90 2.32 -4.50
CA ARG A 506 12.64 0.92 -4.87
C ARG A 506 11.90 0.13 -3.78
N ALA A 507 12.02 0.52 -2.51
CA ALA A 507 11.30 -0.13 -1.43
C ALA A 507 9.78 0.04 -1.64
N PRO A 508 8.97 -1.04 -1.79
CA PRO A 508 7.55 -0.89 -2.10
C PRO A 508 6.73 -0.14 -1.05
N ALA A 509 7.18 -0.18 0.22
CA ALA A 509 6.62 0.58 1.35
C ALA A 509 7.31 1.94 1.59
N GLY A 510 8.29 2.33 0.77
CA GLY A 510 9.07 3.56 0.91
C GLY A 510 8.21 4.81 0.77
N ARG A 511 8.18 5.67 1.79
CA ARG A 511 7.40 6.91 1.80
C ARG A 511 8.36 8.05 2.10
N LEU A 512 8.60 8.90 1.12
CA LEU A 512 9.69 9.87 1.16
C LEU A 512 9.14 11.30 1.07
N VAL A 513 9.67 12.18 1.92
CA VAL A 513 9.49 13.63 1.85
C VAL A 513 10.86 14.26 1.65
N LEU A 514 11.03 14.99 0.55
CA LEU A 514 12.25 15.70 0.18
C LEU A 514 12.04 17.19 0.46
N ASN A 515 12.52 17.64 1.61
CA ASN A 515 12.42 19.02 2.07
C ASN A 515 13.54 19.87 1.45
N LEU A 516 13.15 20.79 0.57
CA LEU A 516 14.06 21.64 -0.21
C LEU A 516 14.17 23.06 0.35
N SER A 517 13.59 23.35 1.52
CA SER A 517 13.56 24.69 2.13
C SER A 517 14.95 25.30 2.37
N GLY A 518 15.96 24.47 2.62
CA GLY A 518 17.36 24.88 2.76
C GLY A 518 18.10 25.24 1.46
N LEU A 519 17.46 25.14 0.30
CA LEU A 519 18.05 25.43 -1.02
C LEU A 519 17.57 26.78 -1.60
N SER A 520 18.41 27.43 -2.40
CA SER A 520 17.96 28.57 -3.23
C SER A 520 17.00 28.11 -4.33
N MET A 521 16.18 29.01 -4.87
CA MET A 521 15.15 28.63 -5.86
C MET A 521 15.71 27.91 -7.09
N ALA A 522 16.90 28.30 -7.58
CA ALA A 522 17.56 27.61 -8.70
C ALA A 522 17.98 26.17 -8.32
N GLU A 523 18.48 25.99 -7.10
CA GLU A 523 18.84 24.67 -6.57
C GLU A 523 17.60 23.81 -6.28
N LYS A 524 16.49 24.39 -5.79
CA LYS A 524 15.19 23.70 -5.63
C LYS A 524 14.72 23.12 -6.97
N VAL A 525 14.73 23.91 -8.04
CA VAL A 525 14.33 23.45 -9.40
C VAL A 525 15.28 22.40 -9.95
N ALA A 526 16.60 22.58 -9.81
CA ALA A 526 17.59 21.61 -10.26
C ALA A 526 17.45 20.26 -9.53
N TYR A 527 17.31 20.28 -8.21
CA TYR A 527 17.12 19.08 -7.41
C TYR A 527 15.75 18.42 -7.66
N ALA A 528 14.68 19.19 -7.82
CA ALA A 528 13.37 18.66 -8.18
C ALA A 528 13.39 17.97 -9.55
N THR A 529 14.00 18.58 -10.57
CA THR A 529 14.20 17.97 -11.90
C THR A 529 14.92 16.62 -11.78
N HIS A 530 15.98 16.58 -10.99
CA HIS A 530 16.77 15.37 -10.72
C HIS A 530 15.97 14.29 -9.97
N ALA A 531 15.17 14.69 -8.97
CA ALA A 531 14.31 13.79 -8.21
C ALA A 531 13.17 13.20 -9.07
N LEU A 532 12.58 14.01 -9.96
CA LEU A 532 11.57 13.55 -10.93
C LEU A 532 12.16 12.51 -11.89
N GLY A 533 13.38 12.74 -12.40
CA GLY A 533 14.08 11.76 -13.24
C GLY A 533 14.43 10.45 -12.50
N ALA A 534 14.65 10.50 -11.18
CA ALA A 534 14.80 9.30 -10.36
C ALA A 534 13.46 8.58 -10.16
N VAL A 535 12.38 9.31 -9.87
CA VAL A 535 11.01 8.77 -9.71
C VAL A 535 10.54 8.08 -10.99
N ALA A 536 10.67 8.72 -12.15
CA ALA A 536 10.31 8.14 -13.45
C ALA A 536 11.08 6.84 -13.72
N ALA A 537 12.40 6.83 -13.51
CA ALA A 537 13.22 5.65 -13.74
C ALA A 537 12.89 4.45 -12.82
N VAL A 538 12.47 4.70 -11.57
CA VAL A 538 12.03 3.61 -10.67
C VAL A 538 10.61 3.15 -11.02
N ARG A 539 9.70 4.07 -11.37
CA ARG A 539 8.34 3.73 -11.81
C ARG A 539 8.34 2.81 -13.03
N THR A 540 9.12 3.12 -14.06
CA THR A 540 9.26 2.25 -15.26
C THR A 540 9.73 0.83 -14.91
N ALA A 541 10.50 0.66 -13.83
CA ALA A 541 10.99 -0.65 -13.40
C ALA A 541 9.98 -1.42 -12.53
N SER A 542 9.36 -0.78 -11.53
CA SER A 542 8.61 -1.47 -10.47
C SER A 542 7.27 -0.84 -10.06
N GLY A 543 6.85 0.25 -10.71
CA GLY A 543 5.57 0.93 -10.45
C GLY A 543 5.55 1.81 -9.20
N VAL A 544 6.67 1.88 -8.47
CA VAL A 544 6.84 2.69 -7.25
C VAL A 544 7.73 3.92 -7.48
N PRO A 545 7.54 5.03 -6.75
CA PRO A 545 6.47 5.28 -5.79
C PRO A 545 5.10 5.44 -6.48
N HIS A 546 4.04 4.86 -5.91
CA HIS A 546 2.71 4.92 -6.54
C HIS A 546 2.22 6.36 -6.74
N TRP A 547 2.56 7.26 -5.80
CA TRP A 547 2.22 8.68 -5.86
C TRP A 547 3.46 9.57 -5.89
N LEU A 548 3.45 10.52 -6.83
CA LEU A 548 4.32 11.68 -6.84
C LEU A 548 3.51 12.85 -6.31
N ILE A 549 4.03 13.56 -5.30
CA ILE A 549 3.37 14.72 -4.72
C ILE A 549 4.34 15.88 -4.87
N VAL A 550 3.89 17.00 -5.43
CA VAL A 550 4.70 18.19 -5.63
C VAL A 550 3.98 19.34 -4.93
N ASP A 551 4.49 19.72 -3.76
CA ASP A 551 4.00 20.92 -3.08
C ASP A 551 4.60 22.19 -3.69
N GLU A 552 3.86 23.30 -3.58
CA GLU A 552 4.05 24.56 -4.30
C GLU A 552 4.63 24.37 -5.72
N ALA A 553 3.95 23.51 -6.50
CA ALA A 553 4.36 23.00 -7.80
C ALA A 553 4.63 24.09 -8.85
N HIS A 554 4.13 25.31 -8.66
CA HIS A 554 4.44 26.47 -9.50
C HIS A 554 5.92 26.88 -9.44
N HIS A 555 6.66 26.53 -8.39
CA HIS A 555 8.13 26.71 -8.35
C HIS A 555 8.86 25.75 -9.28
N ILE A 556 8.37 24.51 -9.42
CA ILE A 556 9.04 23.44 -10.17
C ILE A 556 8.57 23.39 -11.63
N ALA A 557 7.27 23.61 -11.86
CA ALA A 557 6.59 23.57 -13.15
C ALA A 557 5.84 24.90 -13.44
N PRO A 558 6.54 26.05 -13.48
CA PRO A 558 5.96 27.37 -13.68
C PRO A 558 5.27 27.54 -15.04
N ALA A 559 4.39 28.52 -15.17
CA ALA A 559 3.61 28.79 -16.40
C ALA A 559 4.49 29.00 -17.65
N GLU A 560 5.66 29.62 -17.46
CA GLU A 560 6.70 29.87 -18.46
C GLU A 560 7.39 28.58 -18.96
N GLY A 561 7.25 27.48 -18.22
CA GLY A 561 7.86 26.19 -18.48
C GLY A 561 9.18 25.94 -17.74
N SER A 562 9.54 24.67 -17.61
CA SER A 562 10.84 24.21 -17.09
C SER A 562 11.16 22.81 -17.61
N SER A 563 12.42 22.38 -17.52
CA SER A 563 12.83 21.00 -17.83
C SER A 563 12.18 19.95 -16.92
N ALA A 564 11.71 20.34 -15.73
CA ALA A 564 10.98 19.45 -14.84
C ALA A 564 9.60 19.05 -15.39
N VAL A 565 8.99 19.89 -16.25
CA VAL A 565 7.66 19.63 -16.84
C VAL A 565 7.69 18.40 -17.75
N GLU A 566 8.80 18.15 -18.44
CA GLU A 566 9.00 16.99 -19.32
C GLU A 566 9.14 15.67 -18.54
N LEU A 567 9.47 15.75 -17.24
CA LEU A 567 9.62 14.62 -16.32
C LEU A 567 8.38 14.41 -15.43
N LEU A 568 7.34 15.25 -15.56
CA LEU A 568 6.05 14.99 -14.93
C LEU A 568 5.31 13.87 -15.69
N PRO A 569 4.48 13.05 -15.02
CA PRO A 569 3.83 11.92 -15.66
C PRO A 569 2.95 12.32 -16.84
N SER A 570 3.18 11.75 -18.02
CA SER A 570 2.46 12.10 -19.24
C SER A 570 1.02 11.57 -19.26
N SER A 571 0.81 10.35 -18.74
CA SER A 571 -0.50 9.71 -18.49
C SER A 571 -0.32 8.45 -17.63
N GLY A 572 -1.41 7.86 -17.11
CA GLY A 572 -1.41 6.54 -16.47
C GLY A 572 -0.88 6.46 -15.03
N GLU A 573 0.08 7.30 -14.64
CA GLU A 573 0.60 7.34 -13.27
C GLU A 573 -0.20 8.29 -12.35
N SER A 574 -0.12 8.10 -11.04
CA SER A 574 -0.74 9.02 -10.07
C SER A 574 0.21 10.15 -9.64
N VAL A 575 -0.32 11.37 -9.64
CA VAL A 575 0.39 12.59 -9.25
C VAL A 575 -0.55 13.57 -8.54
N ALA A 576 -0.06 14.22 -7.50
CA ALA A 576 -0.74 15.35 -6.85
C ALA A 576 0.12 16.61 -6.99
N LEU A 577 -0.42 17.66 -7.61
CA LEU A 577 0.18 18.98 -7.69
C LEU A 577 -0.56 19.91 -6.73
N ILE A 578 0.19 20.61 -5.87
CA ILE A 578 -0.37 21.58 -4.93
C ILE A 578 0.18 22.97 -5.28
N THR A 579 -0.68 23.97 -5.38
CA THR A 579 -0.29 25.31 -5.86
C THR A 579 -1.25 26.41 -5.41
N LEU A 580 -0.83 27.67 -5.50
CA LEU A 580 -1.67 28.83 -5.23
C LEU A 580 -2.79 28.98 -6.27
N ALA A 581 -2.43 28.94 -7.56
CA ALA A 581 -3.36 29.05 -8.69
C ALA A 581 -2.98 28.13 -9.85
N ALA A 582 -3.97 27.72 -10.65
CA ALA A 582 -3.78 26.73 -11.71
C ALA A 582 -3.10 27.30 -12.97
N ASP A 583 -3.26 28.60 -13.23
CA ASP A 583 -2.64 29.31 -14.35
C ASP A 583 -1.13 29.52 -14.18
N GLN A 584 -0.64 29.51 -12.94
CA GLN A 584 0.79 29.48 -12.59
C GLN A 584 1.49 28.16 -12.94
N LEU A 585 0.76 27.12 -13.36
CA LEU A 585 1.33 25.84 -13.79
C LEU A 585 1.52 25.79 -15.31
N ALA A 586 2.64 25.22 -15.74
CA ALA A 586 2.93 24.90 -17.13
C ALA A 586 1.79 24.10 -17.78
N ALA A 587 1.49 24.36 -19.06
CA ALA A 587 0.45 23.63 -19.79
C ALA A 587 0.67 22.10 -19.78
N GLY A 588 1.92 21.63 -19.77
CA GLY A 588 2.25 20.21 -19.61
C GLY A 588 1.79 19.64 -18.25
N ALA A 589 2.10 20.33 -17.15
CA ALA A 589 1.65 19.95 -15.81
C ALA A 589 0.12 19.99 -15.67
N ARG A 590 -0.55 20.93 -16.34
CA ARG A 590 -2.03 21.01 -16.35
C ARG A 590 -2.69 19.84 -17.10
N ARG A 591 -2.05 19.32 -18.15
CA ARG A 591 -2.54 18.18 -18.98
C ARG A 591 -2.65 16.84 -18.28
N VAL A 592 -2.10 16.70 -17.07
CA VAL A 592 -2.20 15.47 -16.27
C VAL A 592 -3.43 15.46 -15.35
N ILE A 593 -3.93 16.65 -14.98
CA ILE A 593 -4.95 16.81 -13.94
C ILE A 593 -6.34 16.31 -14.40
N ASP A 594 -6.90 15.37 -13.66
CA ASP A 594 -8.25 14.82 -13.82
C ASP A 594 -9.17 14.99 -12.60
N ALA A 595 -8.64 15.48 -11.48
CA ALA A 595 -9.41 15.88 -10.31
C ALA A 595 -8.89 17.21 -9.74
N VAL A 596 -9.81 18.09 -9.31
CA VAL A 596 -9.46 19.33 -8.61
C VAL A 596 -10.09 19.31 -7.23
N ALA A 597 -9.31 19.63 -6.20
CA ALA A 597 -9.75 19.80 -4.82
C ALA A 597 -9.34 21.18 -4.28
N SER A 598 -10.18 21.78 -3.45
CA SER A 598 -9.86 23.05 -2.78
C SER A 598 -10.70 23.26 -1.52
N THR A 599 -10.15 23.99 -0.56
CA THR A 599 -10.86 24.62 0.57
C THR A 599 -11.36 26.03 0.24
N ASP A 600 -11.05 26.56 -0.95
CA ASP A 600 -11.45 27.89 -1.42
C ASP A 600 -12.28 27.80 -2.71
N VAL A 601 -13.45 28.45 -2.72
CA VAL A 601 -14.41 28.33 -3.82
C VAL A 601 -13.99 29.14 -5.05
N GLU A 602 -13.28 30.24 -4.87
CA GLU A 602 -12.86 31.11 -5.98
C GLU A 602 -11.67 30.52 -6.71
N ALA A 603 -10.66 30.06 -5.98
CA ALA A 603 -9.52 29.32 -6.51
C ALA A 603 -9.97 28.01 -7.21
N PHE A 604 -10.97 27.32 -6.67
CA PHE A 604 -11.57 26.16 -7.33
C PHE A 604 -12.23 26.51 -8.66
N ARG A 605 -13.08 27.55 -8.71
CA ARG A 605 -13.74 28.01 -9.95
C ARG A 605 -12.70 28.46 -10.98
N HIS A 606 -11.68 29.21 -10.55
CA HIS A 606 -10.58 29.64 -11.40
C HIS A 606 -9.83 28.43 -11.99
N ALA A 607 -9.42 27.48 -11.16
CA ALA A 607 -8.74 26.27 -11.61
C ALA A 607 -9.57 25.45 -12.61
N LEU A 608 -10.88 25.30 -12.37
CA LEU A 608 -11.76 24.65 -13.34
C LEU A 608 -11.87 25.44 -14.66
N ALA A 609 -11.84 26.78 -14.63
CA ALA A 609 -11.84 27.61 -15.83
C ALA A 609 -10.50 27.50 -16.60
N THR A 610 -9.35 27.54 -15.92
CA THR A 610 -8.02 27.35 -16.53
C THR A 610 -7.90 25.98 -17.20
N LEU A 611 -8.21 24.90 -16.48
CA LEU A 611 -8.11 23.52 -16.99
C LEU A 611 -9.10 23.23 -18.13
N ARG A 612 -10.19 24.03 -18.23
CA ARG A 612 -11.11 23.98 -19.38
C ARG A 612 -10.53 24.58 -20.64
N GLY A 613 -9.83 25.71 -20.54
CA GLY A 613 -9.16 26.34 -21.68
C GLY A 613 -8.21 25.38 -22.40
N ASP A 614 -7.57 24.49 -21.63
CA ASP A 614 -6.64 23.48 -22.15
C ASP A 614 -7.29 22.19 -22.69
N ARG A 615 -8.54 21.86 -22.33
CA ARG A 615 -9.11 20.50 -22.60
C ARG A 615 -10.61 20.38 -22.91
N LEU A 616 -11.47 21.34 -22.54
CA LEU A 616 -12.92 21.12 -22.46
C LEU A 616 -13.71 22.20 -23.22
N THR A 617 -13.78 22.05 -24.54
CA THR A 617 -14.70 22.83 -25.38
C THR A 617 -16.17 22.40 -25.15
N GLY A 618 -17.07 23.38 -25.02
CA GLY A 618 -18.52 23.19 -25.18
C GLY A 618 -19.37 22.69 -23.99
N ARG A 619 -18.80 22.28 -22.85
CA ARG A 619 -19.61 21.90 -21.65
C ARG A 619 -19.82 23.12 -20.71
N ARG A 620 -20.91 23.19 -19.92
CA ARG A 620 -21.07 24.23 -18.86
C ARG A 620 -20.26 23.86 -17.60
N LEU A 621 -19.67 24.84 -16.90
CA LEU A 621 -19.03 24.61 -15.60
C LEU A 621 -20.08 24.09 -14.62
N PRO A 622 -19.80 23.03 -13.83
CA PRO A 622 -20.69 22.65 -12.74
C PRO A 622 -20.70 23.74 -11.67
N ASP A 623 -21.88 24.17 -11.27
CA ASP A 623 -22.04 25.13 -10.18
C ASP A 623 -21.62 24.49 -8.84
N VAL A 624 -20.99 25.28 -7.96
CA VAL A 624 -20.55 24.80 -6.64
C VAL A 624 -21.73 24.83 -5.65
N PRO A 625 -22.13 23.69 -5.05
CA PRO A 625 -23.26 23.66 -4.13
C PRO A 625 -23.01 24.45 -2.82
N GLY A 626 -24.02 25.18 -2.36
CA GLY A 626 -24.07 25.75 -1.01
C GLY A 626 -23.28 27.04 -0.76
N GLY A 627 -22.82 27.75 -1.79
CA GLY A 627 -22.17 29.07 -1.61
C GLY A 627 -20.73 28.97 -1.11
N ALA A 628 -20.39 29.74 -0.07
CA ALA A 628 -19.07 29.73 0.56
C ALA A 628 -18.85 28.45 1.39
N LEU A 629 -17.58 28.08 1.62
CA LEU A 629 -17.18 26.93 2.44
C LEU A 629 -16.94 27.36 3.89
N GLU A 630 -17.35 26.50 4.82
CA GLU A 630 -17.06 26.64 6.24
C GLU A 630 -15.69 26.04 6.60
N ARG A 631 -15.20 26.33 7.80
CA ARG A 631 -13.89 25.84 8.25
C ARG A 631 -13.92 24.32 8.38
N GLY A 632 -13.12 23.63 7.56
CA GLY A 632 -13.05 22.18 7.51
C GLY A 632 -13.83 21.56 6.35
N GLU A 633 -14.54 22.36 5.55
CA GLU A 633 -15.13 21.90 4.30
C GLU A 633 -14.18 22.09 3.11
N ALA A 634 -14.39 21.28 2.08
CA ALA A 634 -13.73 21.38 0.80
C ALA A 634 -14.67 20.99 -0.35
N VAL A 635 -14.25 21.31 -1.57
CA VAL A 635 -14.90 20.91 -2.82
C VAL A 635 -13.96 20.04 -3.65
N LEU A 636 -14.54 19.02 -4.29
CA LEU A 636 -13.86 18.09 -5.19
C LEU A 636 -14.66 18.02 -6.50
N ALA A 637 -13.99 18.14 -7.64
CA ALA A 637 -14.55 17.81 -8.96
C ALA A 637 -13.67 16.78 -9.66
N ALA A 638 -14.29 15.71 -10.16
CA ALA A 638 -13.69 14.86 -11.18
C ALA A 638 -13.96 15.48 -12.56
N LEU A 639 -12.92 15.58 -13.39
CA LEU A 639 -12.96 16.10 -14.75
C LEU A 639 -13.19 14.97 -15.78
N SER A 640 -12.80 13.74 -15.44
CA SER A 640 -13.02 12.55 -16.25
C SER A 640 -14.46 12.04 -16.16
N GLY A 641 -15.09 11.82 -17.32
CA GLY A 641 -16.41 11.19 -17.46
C GLY A 641 -17.58 12.17 -17.57
N GLY A 642 -18.07 12.39 -18.79
CA GLY A 642 -19.42 12.93 -19.08
C GLY A 642 -19.78 14.30 -18.47
N ALA A 643 -20.21 14.31 -17.21
CA ALA A 643 -20.61 15.48 -16.45
C ALA A 643 -19.74 15.58 -15.19
N ALA A 644 -18.91 16.62 -15.12
CA ALA A 644 -18.08 16.89 -13.95
C ALA A 644 -18.97 17.15 -12.72
N ARG A 645 -19.01 16.21 -11.77
CA ARG A 645 -19.80 16.35 -10.54
C ARG A 645 -18.95 17.03 -9.47
N VAL A 646 -19.33 18.26 -9.10
CA VAL A 646 -18.78 18.92 -7.91
C VAL A 646 -19.40 18.29 -6.67
N THR A 647 -18.55 17.96 -5.72
CA THR A 647 -18.90 17.35 -4.45
C THR A 647 -18.35 18.23 -3.33
N ARG A 648 -19.23 18.79 -2.50
CA ARG A 648 -18.87 19.47 -1.24
C ARG A 648 -18.80 18.44 -0.13
N PHE A 649 -17.77 18.51 0.72
CA PHE A 649 -17.51 17.53 1.75
C PHE A 649 -16.81 18.15 2.97
N GLU A 650 -17.08 17.60 4.15
CA GLU A 650 -16.26 17.82 5.34
C GLU A 650 -14.96 17.01 5.18
N VAL A 651 -13.82 17.69 5.23
CA VAL A 651 -12.49 17.08 5.19
C VAL A 651 -12.33 16.20 6.42
N THR A 652 -11.80 14.99 6.26
CA THR A 652 -11.57 14.12 7.43
C THR A 652 -10.64 14.85 8.41
N ARG A 653 -11.05 14.99 9.68
CA ARG A 653 -10.13 15.40 10.74
C ARG A 653 -8.92 14.47 10.74
N ARG A 654 -7.72 15.04 10.69
CA ARG A 654 -6.46 14.28 10.74
C ARG A 654 -6.37 13.54 12.07
N GLN A 655 -5.97 12.27 12.04
CA GLN A 655 -5.71 11.54 13.30
C GLN A 655 -4.52 12.18 14.07
N MET A 656 -3.68 12.93 13.37
CA MET A 656 -2.45 13.54 13.89
C MET A 656 -2.58 14.99 14.39
N GLU A 657 -3.76 15.62 14.34
CA GLU A 657 -3.93 16.97 14.94
C GLU A 657 -3.61 16.97 16.45
N HIS A 658 -3.94 15.89 17.17
CA HIS A 658 -3.60 15.69 18.59
C HIS A 658 -2.09 15.61 18.88
N ARG A 659 -1.21 15.33 17.91
CA ARG A 659 0.25 15.28 18.11
C ARG A 659 0.98 16.53 17.62
N ARG A 660 0.40 17.25 16.66
CA ARG A 660 0.97 18.45 16.02
C ARG A 660 1.33 19.57 17.02
N HIS A 661 0.52 19.72 18.06
CA HIS A 661 0.75 20.70 19.13
C HIS A 661 1.63 20.15 20.27
N VAL A 662 1.78 18.83 20.39
CA VAL A 662 2.49 18.20 21.50
C VAL A 662 3.98 18.50 21.43
N ARG A 663 4.71 18.04 20.41
CA ARG A 663 6.18 18.19 20.38
C ARG A 663 6.68 19.64 20.25
N LYS A 664 6.08 20.43 19.35
CA LYS A 664 6.54 21.80 19.05
C LYS A 664 6.50 22.72 20.27
N TYR A 665 5.52 22.54 21.16
CA TYR A 665 5.31 23.38 22.34
C TYR A 665 5.66 22.69 23.67
N ALA A 666 5.84 21.36 23.69
CA ALA A 666 6.46 20.66 24.81
C ALA A 666 7.96 20.92 24.93
N GLU A 667 8.69 20.83 23.81
CA GLU A 667 10.15 20.71 23.81
C GLU A 667 10.88 21.84 23.04
N GLY A 668 10.25 22.44 22.02
CA GLY A 668 10.85 23.56 21.26
C GLY A 668 10.81 24.90 22.00
N GLU A 669 11.76 25.82 21.76
CA GLU A 669 11.76 27.12 22.44
C GLU A 669 10.74 28.11 21.84
N LEU A 670 9.78 28.55 22.65
CA LEU A 670 8.93 29.71 22.36
C LEU A 670 9.75 31.02 22.42
N PRO A 671 9.52 31.97 21.51
CA PRO A 671 10.11 33.31 21.61
C PRO A 671 9.65 34.04 22.89
N ALA A 672 10.38 35.09 23.27
CA ALA A 672 10.23 35.73 24.58
C ALA A 672 8.86 36.40 24.79
N ASP A 673 8.16 36.79 23.72
CA ASP A 673 6.79 37.32 23.72
C ASP A 673 5.71 36.24 23.99
N ARG A 674 6.04 34.95 23.81
CA ARG A 674 5.11 33.82 23.96
C ARG A 674 5.48 32.84 25.07
N SER A 675 6.61 33.05 25.72
CA SER A 675 7.04 32.26 26.88
C SER A 675 6.18 32.60 28.10
N PHE A 676 5.94 31.63 29.00
CA PHE A 676 5.35 31.92 30.31
C PHE A 676 6.41 32.51 31.23
N TYR A 677 6.00 33.37 32.16
CA TYR A 677 6.88 33.94 33.19
C TYR A 677 6.23 33.80 34.56
N PHE A 678 6.81 32.97 35.44
CA PHE A 678 6.39 32.92 36.83
C PHE A 678 6.83 34.20 37.55
N ARG A 679 5.85 34.99 37.98
CA ARG A 679 5.99 36.30 38.63
C ARG A 679 5.21 36.32 39.93
N GLY A 680 5.91 36.42 41.06
CA GLY A 680 5.25 36.51 42.36
C GLY A 680 4.49 37.83 42.54
N PRO A 681 3.58 37.95 43.54
CA PRO A 681 2.72 39.12 43.75
C PRO A 681 3.43 40.48 43.88
N ARG A 682 4.75 40.48 44.17
CA ARG A 682 5.61 41.68 44.30
C ARG A 682 6.61 41.84 43.15
N GLY A 683 6.47 41.08 42.06
CA GLY A 683 7.37 41.08 40.90
C GLY A 683 8.79 40.55 41.16
N ALA A 684 9.05 39.98 42.34
CA ALA A 684 10.39 39.57 42.77
C ALA A 684 10.90 38.26 42.12
N LEU A 685 9.99 37.44 41.58
CA LEU A 685 10.30 36.25 40.78
C LEU A 685 10.09 36.59 39.29
N ASN A 686 10.94 36.05 38.39
CA ASN A 686 10.77 36.22 36.95
C ASN A 686 11.38 35.03 36.18
N LEU A 687 10.84 33.83 36.41
CA LEU A 687 11.35 32.59 35.80
C LEU A 687 10.65 32.33 34.46
N ARG A 688 11.41 32.34 33.36
CA ARG A 688 10.90 32.11 32.00
C ARG A 688 10.77 30.61 31.70
N ALA A 689 9.55 30.15 31.44
CA ALA A 689 9.29 28.86 30.82
C ALA A 689 9.08 29.05 29.31
N ALA A 690 10.06 28.60 28.52
CA ALA A 690 10.03 28.69 27.06
C ALA A 690 9.20 27.57 26.40
N ASN A 691 8.70 26.59 27.15
CA ASN A 691 7.87 25.47 26.67
C ASN A 691 7.18 24.75 27.84
N LEU A 692 6.29 23.78 27.56
CA LEU A 692 5.56 23.06 28.62
C LEU A 692 6.48 22.21 29.50
N ARG A 693 7.57 21.64 28.99
CA ARG A 693 8.49 20.87 29.84
C ARG A 693 9.17 21.79 30.87
N ARG A 694 9.71 22.93 30.43
CA ARG A 694 10.27 23.95 31.34
C ARG A 694 9.21 24.58 32.24
N PHE A 695 7.96 24.68 31.80
CA PHE A 695 6.85 25.08 32.66
C PHE A 695 6.66 24.08 33.81
N CYS A 696 6.61 22.77 33.52
CA CYS A 696 6.48 21.73 34.54
C CYS A 696 7.69 21.67 35.48
N GLU A 697 8.92 21.69 34.93
CA GLU A 697 10.18 21.73 35.70
C GLU A 697 10.22 22.93 36.67
N LEU A 698 9.78 24.12 36.24
CA LEU A 698 9.79 25.32 37.07
C LEU A 698 8.62 25.36 38.07
N ALA A 699 7.43 24.90 37.67
CA ALA A 699 6.23 24.87 38.51
C ALA A 699 6.43 24.07 39.81
N GLU A 700 7.20 22.99 39.77
CA GLU A 700 7.53 22.19 40.96
C GLU A 700 8.39 22.98 41.97
N GLY A 701 9.26 23.88 41.51
CA GLY A 701 10.16 24.68 42.34
C GLY A 701 9.66 26.08 42.73
N VAL A 702 8.51 26.53 42.21
CA VAL A 702 7.93 27.87 42.49
C VAL A 702 7.20 27.89 43.83
N ASP A 703 7.28 28.99 44.57
CA ASP A 703 6.59 29.13 45.87
C ASP A 703 5.05 29.14 45.73
N GLU A 704 4.35 28.82 46.82
CA GLU A 704 2.88 28.73 46.82
C GLU A 704 2.20 30.05 46.48
N ALA A 705 2.72 31.19 46.93
CA ALA A 705 2.12 32.51 46.69
C ALA A 705 2.29 32.96 45.24
N THR A 706 3.40 32.62 44.58
CA THR A 706 3.59 32.85 43.14
C THR A 706 2.71 31.93 42.28
N TRP A 707 2.51 30.68 42.69
CA TRP A 707 1.57 29.78 41.99
C TRP A 707 0.12 30.28 42.11
N GLU A 708 -0.31 30.60 43.32
CA GLU A 708 -1.67 31.09 43.58
C GLU A 708 -1.94 32.45 42.88
N HIS A 709 -0.93 33.31 42.74
CA HIS A 709 -1.05 34.59 42.02
C HIS A 709 -1.55 34.40 40.58
N HIS A 710 -0.91 33.52 39.83
CA HIS A 710 -1.28 33.22 38.44
C HIS A 710 -2.57 32.40 38.34
N LEU A 711 -2.76 31.44 39.25
CA LEU A 711 -3.98 30.62 39.32
C LEU A 711 -5.24 31.50 39.45
N ARG A 712 -5.22 32.47 40.37
CA ARG A 712 -6.34 33.42 40.59
C ARG A 712 -6.57 34.39 39.42
N GLN A 713 -5.60 34.56 38.52
CA GLN A 713 -5.72 35.43 37.34
C GLN A 713 -6.10 34.66 36.07
N GLY A 714 -6.15 33.33 36.09
CA GLY A 714 -6.42 32.50 34.92
C GLY A 714 -5.25 32.45 33.94
N ASP A 715 -4.03 32.73 34.39
CA ASP A 715 -2.88 32.92 33.51
C ASP A 715 -2.42 31.61 32.86
N TYR A 716 -2.63 30.45 33.50
CA TYR A 716 -2.18 29.17 32.97
C TYR A 716 -3.06 28.72 31.81
N SER A 717 -4.39 28.73 31.97
CA SER A 717 -5.31 28.43 30.86
C SER A 717 -5.19 29.46 29.72
N SER A 718 -5.06 30.74 30.06
CA SER A 718 -4.88 31.84 29.09
C SER A 718 -3.61 31.68 28.27
N TRP A 719 -2.48 31.33 28.89
CA TRP A 719 -1.22 31.07 28.19
C TRP A 719 -1.30 29.81 27.32
N ILE A 720 -1.86 28.71 27.84
CA ILE A 720 -2.01 27.47 27.07
C ILE A 720 -2.90 27.70 25.83
N ARG A 721 -4.01 28.43 25.98
CA ARG A 721 -4.88 28.82 24.86
C ARG A 721 -4.15 29.67 23.81
N ARG A 722 -3.37 30.67 24.24
CA ARG A 722 -2.80 31.68 23.33
C ARG A 722 -1.46 31.29 22.71
N ALA A 723 -0.57 30.65 23.48
CA ALA A 723 0.79 30.32 23.07
C ALA A 723 0.94 28.87 22.59
N ILE A 724 0.35 27.91 23.31
CA ILE A 724 0.40 26.46 23.02
C ILE A 724 -0.68 26.07 22.00
N LYS A 725 -1.82 26.77 22.04
CA LYS A 725 -3.01 26.56 21.19
C LYS A 725 -3.64 25.17 21.38
N ASP A 726 -3.78 24.75 22.63
CA ASP A 726 -4.59 23.59 23.02
C ASP A 726 -5.81 24.08 23.80
N ASP A 727 -6.92 24.25 23.09
CA ASP A 727 -8.15 24.79 23.67
C ASP A 727 -8.76 23.84 24.72
N GLU A 728 -8.67 22.53 24.49
CA GLU A 728 -9.20 21.48 25.38
C GLU A 728 -8.42 21.41 26.70
N LEU A 729 -7.07 21.40 26.65
CA LEU A 729 -6.26 21.49 27.86
C LEU A 729 -6.46 22.83 28.59
N ALA A 730 -6.66 23.93 27.85
CA ALA A 730 -6.96 25.22 28.45
C ALA A 730 -8.32 25.22 29.17
N ASP A 731 -9.36 24.60 28.61
CA ASP A 731 -10.67 24.45 29.27
C ASP A 731 -10.57 23.53 30.50
N GLU A 732 -9.82 22.42 30.41
CA GLU A 732 -9.52 21.55 31.55
C GLU A 732 -8.86 22.31 32.71
N ILE A 733 -7.85 23.14 32.42
CA ILE A 733 -7.11 23.91 33.43
C ILE A 733 -7.91 25.11 33.94
N ALA A 734 -8.71 25.78 33.09
CA ALA A 734 -9.63 26.83 33.53
C ALA A 734 -10.65 26.29 34.56
N ALA A 735 -11.11 25.05 34.39
CA ALA A 735 -11.97 24.37 35.36
C ALA A 735 -11.26 24.00 36.68
N LEU A 736 -9.92 24.09 36.76
CA LEU A 736 -9.13 24.00 37.99
C LEU A 736 -8.85 25.36 38.61
N GLU A 737 -8.52 26.37 37.79
CA GLU A 737 -8.36 27.77 38.21
C GLU A 737 -9.64 28.33 38.84
N GLY A 738 -10.81 27.85 38.42
CA GLY A 738 -12.12 28.18 39.01
C GLY A 738 -12.45 27.48 40.34
N ARG A 739 -11.59 26.57 40.85
CA ARG A 739 -11.80 25.90 42.15
C ARG A 739 -11.13 26.68 43.29
N ALA A 740 -11.69 26.58 44.49
CA ALA A 740 -11.15 27.21 45.70
C ALA A 740 -9.95 26.45 46.33
N ASP A 741 -9.28 25.59 45.56
CA ASP A 741 -8.26 24.65 46.04
C ASP A 741 -6.85 25.27 46.16
N GLY A 742 -6.66 26.50 45.65
CA GLY A 742 -5.44 27.28 45.85
C GLY A 742 -4.17 26.55 45.38
N PRO A 743 -3.07 26.56 46.16
CA PRO A 743 -1.84 25.84 45.83
C PRO A 743 -2.00 24.32 45.61
N ALA A 744 -3.02 23.69 46.21
CA ALA A 744 -3.26 22.25 46.08
C ALA A 744 -3.71 21.83 44.66
N SER A 745 -4.09 22.78 43.80
CA SER A 745 -4.33 22.55 42.37
C SER A 745 -3.08 22.14 41.57
N ARG A 746 -1.88 22.46 42.07
CA ARG A 746 -0.62 22.32 41.31
C ARG A 746 -0.36 20.89 40.80
N PRO A 747 -0.49 19.82 41.61
CA PRO A 747 -0.26 18.47 41.12
C PRO A 747 -1.27 18.06 40.04
N GLU A 748 -2.55 18.45 40.16
CA GLU A 748 -3.59 18.11 39.18
C GLU A 748 -3.38 18.84 37.84
N VAL A 749 -2.97 20.12 37.87
CA VAL A 749 -2.57 20.88 36.66
C VAL A 749 -1.37 20.22 35.97
N LEU A 750 -0.33 19.87 36.74
CA LEU A 750 0.86 19.22 36.19
C LEU A 750 0.57 17.82 35.66
N GLU A 751 -0.22 17.01 36.36
CA GLU A 751 -0.61 15.67 35.91
C GLU A 751 -1.36 15.72 34.57
N ARG A 752 -2.28 16.66 34.38
CA ARG A 752 -3.00 16.82 33.10
C ARG A 752 -2.08 17.22 31.95
N ILE A 753 -1.15 18.15 32.19
CA ILE A 753 -0.12 18.51 31.19
C ILE A 753 0.74 17.28 30.86
N ARG A 754 1.26 16.58 31.88
CA ARG A 754 2.13 15.40 31.72
C ARG A 754 1.43 14.24 31.01
N ARG A 755 0.19 13.92 31.39
CA ARG A 755 -0.62 12.86 30.77
C ARG A 755 -0.88 13.13 29.28
N ARG A 756 -0.99 14.40 28.90
CA ARG A 756 -1.35 14.82 27.53
C ARG A 756 -0.12 15.09 26.64
N TYR A 757 1.03 15.44 27.22
CA TYR A 757 2.25 15.82 26.49
C TYR A 757 3.48 14.91 26.74
N SER A 758 3.41 13.97 27.69
CA SER A 758 4.52 13.08 28.09
C SER A 758 5.81 13.80 28.52
N VAL A 759 5.66 14.91 29.27
CA VAL A 759 6.74 15.82 29.74
C VAL A 759 7.15 15.65 31.20
#